data_AF-A0A2G6PWM4-F1
#
_entry.id   AF-A0A2G6PWM4-F1
#
_cell.length_a   1.000
_cell.length_b   1.000
_cell.length_c   1.000
_cell.angle_alpha   90.00
_cell.angle_beta   90.00
_cell.angle_gamma   90.00
#
_symmetry.space_group_name_H-M   'P 1'
#
loop_
_entity.id
_entity.type
_entity.pdbx_description
1 polymer ?
#
loop_
_entity_poly.entity_id
_entity_poly.type
_entity_poly.pdbx_seq_one_letter_code
_entity_poly.pdbx_strand_id
1 'polypeptide(L)'
;MEEKKELLRKIMTALAQGDKEQADKLIHIFMEHVPEITTEEVTQVAQELDDAGVFADVDQHVSIEQHIFGVIDAKIPVVDLSEFPKGHPVHTFLMENKVIRGFCKRAEELLNDHKSFETLYTDWVLVSKQFMQLHTHYLRKENQLFPFLERRGFSHPSTIMWSIHDTIRALAKRLAQAVESKDKDQSYVLLRKLQQNTFEMTIKEERVLLPKSSKLLTKDDWLSIRQGEDEIGWIIPPPKVWNSKIGMDNYLKSDAERIEVILNIIHQFFKGVPIKELQQEFDEKLNGSITPVEFALAEQKMEDLGVENAAFEAHIDELISIFKRSLEEVKIDQLEEGHPLDTFIKENEAIKQLIAKLREANEKIDRQNIDHDFWQDVYDKLWQINTHYLRKENQLFPYLEAKGFDKPSTVMWALHDEVRDLIKQHRHWLDEKNYQELFDRQTVIFDAVEGMIFKEEKILWPTSLELLSVEEWFDIRQGEDEVGYCLIATPPMWNPHWRHPSQMGQDQGGPQTSNMQPHPKPFNPEESTPTKVGGINLEVGTMTPEQINLIFKYLPFDVTYVDEFDEVCYYNKGDDRVFPRSPGIIGRRVKYCHPPKSVHVVEKIIAAFKKGERSEANFWINFNDKFVYIQYFAVRDNAGNYRGVLEITQDATAVRNLQGEQRLLDWE
;
A
#
# COMPACT_ATOMS: atom_id res chain seq x y z
N MET A 1 23.41 41.16 11.22
CA MET A 1 22.20 40.39 11.62
C MET A 1 21.50 41.03 12.80
N GLU A 2 22.23 41.46 13.84
CA GLU A 2 21.67 42.19 15.00
C GLU A 2 20.85 43.44 14.64
N GLU A 3 21.29 44.23 13.65
CA GLU A 3 20.65 45.52 13.31
C GLU A 3 19.21 45.37 12.78
N LYS A 4 18.92 44.35 11.97
CA LYS A 4 17.56 44.11 11.45
C LYS A 4 16.60 43.56 12.51
N LYS A 5 17.08 42.67 13.40
CA LYS A 5 16.29 42.14 14.52
C LYS A 5 15.96 43.23 15.53
N GLU A 6 16.93 44.11 15.82
CA GLU A 6 16.73 45.26 16.70
C GLU A 6 15.73 46.27 16.12
N LEU A 7 15.78 46.52 14.82
CA LEU A 7 14.82 47.38 14.15
C LEU A 7 13.40 46.78 14.20
N LEU A 8 13.28 45.48 13.93
CA LEU A 8 12.00 44.75 14.03
C LEU A 8 11.45 44.79 15.46
N ARG A 9 12.31 44.60 16.47
CA ARG A 9 11.96 44.66 17.89
C ARG A 9 11.38 46.03 18.26
N LYS A 10 11.98 47.12 17.77
CA LYS A 10 11.48 48.49 17.96
C LYS A 10 10.12 48.72 17.31
N ILE A 11 9.90 48.18 16.10
CA ILE A 11 8.60 48.28 15.41
C ILE A 11 7.52 47.56 16.23
N MET A 12 7.75 46.30 16.60
CA MET A 12 6.78 45.49 17.36
C MET A 12 6.47 46.10 18.73
N THR A 13 7.47 46.67 19.40
CA THR A 13 7.28 47.36 20.68
C THR A 13 6.46 48.65 20.52
N ALA A 14 6.72 49.46 19.48
CA ALA A 14 5.94 50.67 19.21
C ALA A 14 4.46 50.33 18.91
N LEU A 15 4.22 49.25 18.16
CA LEU A 15 2.87 48.74 17.90
C LEU A 15 2.17 48.25 19.18
N ALA A 16 2.88 47.55 20.07
CA ALA A 16 2.36 47.11 21.36
C ALA A 16 1.97 48.27 22.29
N GLN A 17 2.71 49.38 22.22
CA GLN A 17 2.44 50.60 22.98
C GLN A 17 1.37 51.51 22.34
N GLY A 18 0.89 51.17 21.14
CA GLY A 18 -0.09 51.97 20.39
C GLY A 18 0.48 53.21 19.70
N ASP A 19 1.81 53.35 19.63
CA ASP A 19 2.50 54.47 18.97
C ASP A 19 2.63 54.20 17.46
N LYS A 20 1.52 54.41 16.74
CA LYS A 20 1.45 54.18 15.30
C LYS A 20 2.39 55.07 14.49
N GLU A 21 2.58 56.32 14.90
CA GLU A 21 3.42 57.27 14.15
C GLU A 21 4.89 56.86 14.19
N GLN A 22 5.36 56.36 15.34
CA GLN A 22 6.71 55.82 15.48
C GLN A 22 6.86 54.48 14.76
N ALA A 23 5.86 53.60 14.82
CA ALA A 23 5.87 52.34 14.10
C ALA A 23 5.98 52.55 12.58
N ASP A 24 5.19 53.46 12.00
CA ASP A 24 5.21 53.77 10.56
C ASP A 24 6.57 54.32 10.10
N LYS A 25 7.21 55.18 10.90
CA LYS A 25 8.57 55.70 10.62
C LYS A 25 9.60 54.57 10.62
N LEU A 26 9.55 53.69 11.61
CA LEU A 26 10.48 52.56 11.73
C LEU A 26 10.26 51.52 10.62
N ILE A 27 9.01 51.30 10.21
CA ILE A 27 8.64 50.48 9.05
C ILE A 27 9.27 51.04 7.76
N HIS A 28 9.18 52.34 7.55
CA HIS A 28 9.76 52.96 6.35
C HIS A 28 11.28 52.76 6.30
N ILE A 29 11.97 53.00 7.43
CA ILE A 29 13.41 52.76 7.58
C ILE A 29 13.75 51.28 7.33
N PHE A 30 12.94 50.36 7.86
CA PHE A 30 13.12 48.92 7.67
C PHE A 30 13.02 48.53 6.20
N MET A 31 12.02 49.03 5.48
CA MET A 31 11.83 48.71 4.05
C MET A 31 12.92 49.28 3.14
N GLU A 32 13.51 50.41 3.51
CA GLU A 32 14.61 51.05 2.76
C GLU A 32 15.96 50.37 3.01
N HIS A 33 16.27 50.03 4.27
CA HIS A 33 17.62 49.60 4.67
C HIS A 33 17.78 48.08 4.84
N VAL A 34 16.69 47.32 5.02
CA VAL A 34 16.74 45.86 5.15
C VAL A 34 16.44 45.22 3.78
N PRO A 35 17.44 44.56 3.15
CA PRO A 35 17.24 43.93 1.84
C PRO A 35 16.43 42.63 1.95
N GLU A 36 16.65 41.84 3.00
CA GLU A 36 15.98 40.56 3.24
C GLU A 36 15.80 40.30 4.74
N ILE A 37 14.71 39.62 5.08
CA ILE A 37 14.48 39.09 6.42
C ILE A 37 13.90 37.69 6.34
N THR A 38 14.39 36.79 7.17
CA THR A 38 13.87 35.42 7.25
C THR A 38 12.76 35.34 8.29
N THR A 39 11.86 34.39 8.11
CA THR A 39 10.73 34.14 9.02
C THR A 39 11.19 33.69 10.40
N GLU A 40 12.32 33.01 10.49
CA GLU A 40 12.96 32.62 11.76
C GLU A 40 13.38 33.85 12.57
N GLU A 41 13.88 34.89 11.90
CA GLU A 41 14.26 36.13 12.58
C GLU A 41 13.06 36.91 13.08
N VAL A 42 11.94 36.88 12.35
CA VAL A 42 10.67 37.51 12.75
C VAL A 42 10.07 36.78 13.94
N THR A 43 9.95 35.46 13.83
CA THR A 43 9.40 34.59 14.88
C THR A 43 10.26 34.66 16.14
N GLN A 44 11.58 34.69 16.01
CA GLN A 44 12.49 34.81 17.15
C GLN A 44 12.29 36.14 17.89
N VAL A 45 12.19 37.26 17.16
CA VAL A 45 11.94 38.57 17.78
C VAL A 45 10.58 38.63 18.44
N ALA A 46 9.55 38.03 17.83
CA ALA A 46 8.21 37.93 18.40
C ALA A 46 8.23 37.13 19.73
N GLN A 47 8.87 35.96 19.74
CA GLN A 47 9.00 35.13 20.93
C GLN A 47 9.80 35.84 22.04
N GLU A 48 10.90 36.50 21.71
CA GLU A 48 11.71 37.25 22.68
C GLU A 48 10.91 38.40 23.33
N LEU A 49 9.99 39.02 22.58
CA LEU A 49 9.12 40.07 23.09
C LEU A 49 7.96 39.53 23.95
N ASP A 50 7.43 38.37 23.58
CA ASP A 50 6.41 37.65 24.35
C ASP A 50 6.97 37.18 25.69
N ASP A 51 8.16 36.55 25.67
CA ASP A 51 8.90 36.13 26.87
C ASP A 51 9.25 37.33 27.78
N ALA A 52 9.46 38.51 27.19
CA ALA A 52 9.70 39.76 27.91
C ALA A 52 8.41 40.45 28.41
N GLY A 53 7.23 39.90 28.13
CA GLY A 53 5.93 40.42 28.57
C GLY A 53 5.54 41.75 27.90
N VAL A 54 6.02 41.99 26.67
CA VAL A 54 5.74 43.24 25.93
C VAL A 54 4.31 43.27 25.38
N PHE A 55 3.74 42.11 25.05
CA PHE A 55 2.36 41.99 24.61
C PHE A 55 1.40 41.85 25.81
N ALA A 56 0.27 42.55 25.77
CA ALA A 56 -0.73 42.54 26.83
C ALA A 56 -1.51 41.21 26.88
N ASP A 57 -1.75 40.61 25.71
CA ASP A 57 -2.43 39.33 25.55
C ASP A 57 -2.07 38.68 24.19
N VAL A 58 -2.51 37.43 24.01
CA VAL A 58 -2.27 36.64 22.79
C VAL A 58 -2.91 37.30 21.57
N ASP A 59 -4.05 37.98 21.73
CA ASP A 59 -4.75 38.64 20.62
C ASP A 59 -3.95 39.85 20.10
N GLN A 60 -3.34 40.62 21.00
CA GLN A 60 -2.46 41.73 20.68
C GLN A 60 -1.18 41.23 20.00
N HIS A 61 -0.59 40.15 20.51
CA HIS A 61 0.58 39.50 19.89
C HIS A 61 0.26 39.11 18.44
N VAL A 62 -0.81 38.34 18.23
CA VAL A 62 -1.24 37.89 16.89
C VAL A 62 -1.52 39.07 15.96
N SER A 63 -2.19 40.13 16.44
CA SER A 63 -2.50 41.31 15.63
C SER A 63 -1.25 42.07 15.19
N ILE A 64 -0.24 42.19 16.05
CA ILE A 64 1.01 42.89 15.73
C ILE A 64 1.84 42.06 14.76
N GLU A 65 1.92 40.76 14.99
CA GLU A 65 2.64 39.84 14.11
C GLU A 65 2.00 39.80 12.71
N GLN A 66 0.67 39.78 12.61
CA GLN A 66 -0.05 39.92 11.33
C GLN A 66 0.30 41.23 10.61
N HIS A 67 0.30 42.36 11.33
CA HIS A 67 0.62 43.66 10.76
C HIS A 67 2.06 43.72 10.24
N ILE A 68 3.01 43.22 11.04
CA ILE A 68 4.43 43.12 10.66
C ILE A 68 4.60 42.24 9.43
N PHE A 69 3.99 41.05 9.41
CA PHE A 69 4.08 40.15 8.27
C PHE A 69 3.57 40.80 6.97
N GLY A 70 2.45 41.52 7.02
CA GLY A 70 1.91 42.21 5.84
C GLY A 70 2.80 43.33 5.29
N VAL A 71 3.73 43.83 6.11
CA VAL A 71 4.69 44.88 5.72
C VAL A 71 5.99 44.29 5.17
N ILE A 72 6.48 43.22 5.79
CA ILE A 72 7.81 42.66 5.48
C ILE A 72 7.76 41.48 4.50
N ASP A 73 6.57 41.04 4.08
CA ASP A 73 6.39 39.88 3.21
C ASP A 73 7.23 39.97 1.93
N ALA A 74 7.32 41.16 1.34
CA ALA A 74 8.08 41.45 0.11
C ALA A 74 9.60 41.29 0.28
N LYS A 75 10.08 41.17 1.52
CA LYS A 75 11.50 41.00 1.88
C LYS A 75 11.83 39.56 2.31
N ILE A 76 10.85 38.65 2.34
CA ILE A 76 11.08 37.23 2.65
C ILE A 76 11.55 36.51 1.36
N PRO A 77 12.70 35.79 1.39
CA PRO A 77 13.20 35.08 0.21
C PRO A 77 12.19 34.06 -0.33
N VAL A 78 11.97 34.08 -1.65
CA VAL A 78 11.14 33.07 -2.33
C VAL A 78 11.96 31.81 -2.53
N VAL A 79 11.57 30.72 -1.90
CA VAL A 79 12.12 29.39 -2.19
C VAL A 79 11.36 28.81 -3.37
N ASP A 80 12.08 28.31 -4.37
CA ASP A 80 11.45 27.61 -5.48
C ASP A 80 10.94 26.25 -4.99
N LEU A 81 9.62 26.14 -4.86
CA LEU A 81 8.95 24.90 -4.47
C LEU A 81 8.42 24.13 -5.69
N SER A 82 8.73 24.57 -6.92
CA SER A 82 8.29 23.91 -8.15
C SER A 82 9.03 22.61 -8.46
N GLU A 83 10.13 22.33 -7.76
CA GLU A 83 10.91 21.09 -7.87
C GLU A 83 10.18 19.85 -7.32
N PHE A 84 9.14 20.03 -6.49
CA PHE A 84 8.41 18.90 -5.92
C PHE A 84 7.49 18.23 -6.96
N PRO A 85 7.56 16.89 -7.11
CA PRO A 85 6.81 16.17 -8.13
C PRO A 85 5.30 16.21 -7.87
N LYS A 86 4.52 16.01 -8.94
CA LYS A 86 3.06 15.90 -8.85
C LYS A 86 2.66 14.80 -7.86
N GLY A 87 1.74 15.13 -6.97
CA GLY A 87 1.26 14.23 -5.91
C GLY A 87 1.94 14.45 -4.56
N HIS A 88 3.15 15.04 -4.52
CA HIS A 88 3.83 15.36 -3.27
C HIS A 88 2.97 16.33 -2.44
N PRO A 89 2.86 16.18 -1.10
CA PRO A 89 2.01 17.06 -0.27
C PRO A 89 2.28 18.56 -0.46
N VAL A 90 3.55 18.98 -0.58
CA VAL A 90 3.93 20.37 -0.91
C VAL A 90 3.32 20.82 -2.24
N HIS A 91 3.45 20.01 -3.31
CA HIS A 91 2.84 20.31 -4.61
C HIS A 91 1.31 20.41 -4.49
N THR A 92 0.68 19.52 -3.73
CA THR A 92 -0.76 19.54 -3.46
C THR A 92 -1.19 20.84 -2.77
N PHE A 93 -0.51 21.27 -1.70
CA PHE A 93 -0.82 22.54 -1.03
C PHE A 93 -0.62 23.76 -1.94
N LEU A 94 0.40 23.77 -2.81
CA LEU A 94 0.60 24.85 -3.79
C LEU A 94 -0.56 24.92 -4.81
N MET A 95 -1.01 23.76 -5.30
CA MET A 95 -2.14 23.68 -6.22
C MET A 95 -3.44 24.15 -5.56
N GLU A 96 -3.65 23.80 -4.30
CA GLU A 96 -4.77 24.32 -3.52
C GLU A 96 -4.67 25.83 -3.28
N ASN A 97 -3.50 26.36 -2.90
CA ASN A 97 -3.30 27.79 -2.71
C ASN A 97 -3.57 28.61 -3.98
N LYS A 98 -3.26 28.06 -5.15
CA LYS A 98 -3.64 28.64 -6.44
C LYS A 98 -5.16 28.74 -6.61
N VAL A 99 -5.91 27.70 -6.23
CA VAL A 99 -7.39 27.70 -6.26
C VAL A 99 -7.96 28.70 -5.24
N ILE A 100 -7.41 28.73 -4.02
CA ILE A 100 -7.80 29.66 -2.96
C ILE A 100 -7.59 31.12 -3.38
N ARG A 101 -6.47 31.45 -4.03
CA ARG A 101 -6.25 32.79 -4.61
C ARG A 101 -7.27 33.14 -5.68
N GLY A 102 -7.75 32.15 -6.45
CA GLY A 102 -8.87 32.32 -7.36
C GLY A 102 -10.18 32.68 -6.65
N PHE A 103 -10.39 32.18 -5.42
CA PHE A 103 -11.54 32.57 -4.59
C PHE A 103 -11.39 34.01 -4.11
N CYS A 104 -10.21 34.38 -3.60
CA CYS A 104 -9.91 35.74 -3.15
C CYS A 104 -10.05 36.77 -4.26
N LYS A 105 -9.60 36.45 -5.49
CA LYS A 105 -9.75 37.35 -6.64
C LYS A 105 -11.21 37.61 -6.99
N ARG A 106 -12.06 36.57 -7.02
CA ARG A 106 -13.50 36.74 -7.25
C ARG A 106 -14.17 37.54 -6.14
N ALA A 107 -13.77 37.33 -4.89
CA ALA A 107 -14.26 38.12 -3.77
C ALA A 107 -13.90 39.60 -3.93
N GLU A 108 -12.67 39.91 -4.35
CA GLU A 108 -12.23 41.29 -4.63
C GLU A 108 -13.03 41.93 -5.77
N GLU A 109 -13.28 41.21 -6.86
CA GLU A 109 -14.13 41.65 -7.96
C GLU A 109 -15.55 42.00 -7.49
N LEU A 110 -16.16 41.18 -6.62
CA LEU A 110 -17.47 41.47 -6.02
C LEU A 110 -17.43 42.68 -5.08
N LEU A 111 -16.36 42.85 -4.30
CA LEU A 111 -16.21 43.97 -3.36
C LEU A 111 -16.03 45.32 -4.06
N ASN A 112 -15.45 45.33 -5.27
CA ASN A 112 -15.23 46.55 -6.06
C ASN A 112 -16.52 47.13 -6.65
N ASP A 113 -17.55 46.30 -6.86
CA ASP A 113 -18.87 46.77 -7.28
C ASP A 113 -19.85 46.86 -6.08
N HIS A 114 -20.18 48.10 -5.71
CA HIS A 114 -21.14 48.46 -4.65
C HIS A 114 -22.59 47.96 -4.88
N LYS A 115 -22.92 47.50 -6.10
CA LYS A 115 -24.21 46.89 -6.45
C LYS A 115 -24.13 45.40 -6.74
N SER A 116 -22.95 44.78 -6.62
CA SER A 116 -22.75 43.36 -6.95
C SER A 116 -23.63 42.43 -6.13
N PHE A 117 -23.97 42.80 -4.90
CA PHE A 117 -24.85 41.98 -4.06
C PHE A 117 -26.25 41.85 -4.65
N GLU A 118 -26.75 42.91 -5.31
CA GLU A 118 -28.04 42.90 -5.98
C GLU A 118 -27.97 42.35 -7.41
N THR A 119 -26.92 42.68 -8.16
CA THR A 119 -26.79 42.34 -9.58
C THR A 119 -26.18 40.95 -9.82
N LEU A 120 -25.33 40.48 -8.91
CA LEU A 120 -24.53 39.24 -9.00
C LEU A 120 -24.71 38.36 -7.75
N TYR A 121 -25.92 38.32 -7.18
CA TYR A 121 -26.20 37.56 -5.95
C TYR A 121 -25.80 36.06 -6.06
N THR A 122 -25.94 35.47 -7.25
CA THR A 122 -25.50 34.08 -7.50
C THR A 122 -24.00 33.89 -7.28
N ASP A 123 -23.18 34.88 -7.64
CA ASP A 123 -21.74 34.87 -7.43
C ASP A 123 -21.40 35.03 -5.94
N TRP A 124 -22.16 35.84 -5.19
CA TRP A 124 -22.04 35.92 -3.73
C TRP A 124 -22.34 34.58 -3.06
N VAL A 125 -23.39 33.88 -3.49
CA VAL A 125 -23.70 32.51 -3.00
C VAL A 125 -22.57 31.55 -3.35
N LEU A 126 -22.05 31.59 -4.58
CA LEU A 126 -20.95 30.73 -5.03
C LEU A 126 -19.68 30.98 -4.20
N VAL A 127 -19.27 32.24 -4.05
CA VAL A 127 -18.08 32.62 -3.28
C VAL A 127 -18.24 32.21 -1.81
N SER A 128 -19.41 32.40 -1.21
CA SER A 128 -19.67 31.95 0.17
C SER A 128 -19.47 30.43 0.33
N LYS A 129 -19.94 29.62 -0.62
CA LYS A 129 -19.74 28.17 -0.63
C LYS A 129 -18.28 27.78 -0.83
N GLN A 130 -17.54 28.51 -1.65
CA GLN A 130 -16.12 28.25 -1.90
C GLN A 130 -15.27 28.51 -0.66
N PHE A 131 -15.51 29.62 0.05
CA PHE A 131 -14.81 29.87 1.31
C PHE A 131 -15.14 28.84 2.40
N MET A 132 -16.33 28.24 2.39
CA MET A 132 -16.67 27.12 3.30
C MET A 132 -15.82 25.85 3.03
N GLN A 133 -15.35 25.64 1.80
CA GLN A 133 -14.50 24.49 1.45
C GLN A 133 -13.07 24.62 2.01
N LEU A 134 -12.64 25.82 2.41
CA LEU A 134 -11.32 26.03 3.03
C LEU A 134 -11.12 25.18 4.29
N HIS A 135 -12.21 24.80 4.95
CA HIS A 135 -12.18 23.89 6.08
C HIS A 135 -11.37 22.62 5.79
N THR A 136 -11.55 22.01 4.62
CA THR A 136 -10.85 20.77 4.22
C THR A 136 -9.34 21.00 4.08
N HIS A 137 -8.94 22.07 3.40
CA HIS A 137 -7.53 22.43 3.23
C HIS A 137 -6.84 22.72 4.59
N TYR A 138 -7.49 23.47 5.48
CA TYR A 138 -6.96 23.75 6.83
C TYR A 138 -6.91 22.50 7.70
N LEU A 139 -7.94 21.65 7.66
CA LEU A 139 -8.00 20.41 8.43
C LEU A 139 -6.86 19.44 8.04
N ARG A 140 -6.48 19.40 6.76
CA ARG A 140 -5.30 18.61 6.32
C ARG A 140 -4.00 19.16 6.87
N LYS A 141 -3.78 20.48 6.81
CA LYS A 141 -2.55 21.06 7.38
C LYS A 141 -2.46 20.82 8.90
N GLU A 142 -3.56 21.02 9.61
CA GLU A 142 -3.62 20.89 11.07
C GLU A 142 -3.43 19.46 11.55
N ASN A 143 -4.04 18.48 10.89
CA ASN A 143 -3.98 17.09 11.36
C ASN A 143 -2.86 16.27 10.72
N GLN A 144 -2.42 16.63 9.51
CA GLN A 144 -1.40 15.87 8.79
C GLN A 144 -0.04 16.56 8.85
N LEU A 145 0.06 17.87 8.64
CA LEU A 145 1.36 18.54 8.54
C LEU A 145 1.89 19.04 9.90
N PHE A 146 1.07 19.72 10.70
CA PHE A 146 1.52 20.34 11.95
C PHE A 146 2.11 19.36 12.98
N PRO A 147 1.55 18.15 13.20
CA PRO A 147 2.11 17.23 14.19
C PRO A 147 3.57 16.83 13.90
N PHE A 148 3.95 16.73 12.62
CA PHE A 148 5.32 16.40 12.23
C PHE A 148 6.28 17.58 12.39
N LEU A 149 5.78 18.81 12.22
CA LEU A 149 6.55 20.04 12.43
C LEU A 149 6.74 20.35 13.92
N GLU A 150 5.71 20.12 14.73
CA GLU A 150 5.71 20.32 16.18
C GLU A 150 6.73 19.42 16.88
N ARG A 151 6.82 18.15 16.47
CA ARG A 151 7.87 17.22 16.93
C ARG A 151 9.29 17.72 16.68
N ARG A 152 9.46 18.66 15.74
CA ARG A 152 10.75 19.24 15.32
C ARG A 152 10.92 20.70 15.76
N GLY A 153 10.13 21.13 16.75
CA GLY A 153 10.28 22.44 17.40
C GLY A 153 9.58 23.60 16.68
N PHE A 154 8.66 23.34 15.75
CA PHE A 154 7.89 24.37 15.03
C PHE A 154 6.48 24.58 15.63
N SER A 155 6.36 24.55 16.96
CA SER A 155 5.05 24.56 17.65
C SER A 155 4.40 25.93 17.81
N HIS A 156 5.19 26.99 18.01
CA HIS A 156 4.64 28.35 18.16
C HIS A 156 3.99 28.86 16.85
N PRO A 157 4.64 28.74 15.67
CA PRO A 157 4.02 29.17 14.42
C PRO A 157 2.81 28.31 14.00
N SER A 158 2.82 27.00 14.27
CA SER A 158 1.65 26.14 13.98
C SER A 158 0.42 26.56 14.79
N THR A 159 0.61 26.90 16.07
CA THR A 159 -0.45 27.37 16.96
C THR A 159 -1.07 28.70 16.48
N ILE A 160 -0.23 29.66 16.07
CA ILE A 160 -0.72 30.94 15.53
C ILE A 160 -1.49 30.73 14.23
N MET A 161 -0.97 29.90 13.31
CA MET A 161 -1.67 29.59 12.06
C MET A 161 -3.02 28.93 12.31
N TRP A 162 -3.11 28.04 13.29
CA TRP A 162 -4.36 27.40 13.71
C TRP A 162 -5.41 28.44 14.16
N SER A 163 -5.03 29.37 15.04
CA SER A 163 -5.93 30.44 15.49
C SER A 163 -6.48 31.29 14.34
N ILE A 164 -5.63 31.56 13.34
CA ILE A 164 -6.05 32.27 12.13
C ILE A 164 -7.00 31.40 11.28
N HIS A 165 -6.74 30.10 11.14
CA HIS A 165 -7.67 29.19 10.44
C HIS A 165 -9.07 29.20 11.10
N ASP A 166 -9.14 29.17 12.43
CA ASP A 166 -10.42 29.23 13.16
C ASP A 166 -11.14 30.56 12.94
N THR A 167 -10.40 31.66 12.91
CA THR A 167 -10.92 32.98 12.55
C THR A 167 -11.50 32.98 11.13
N ILE A 168 -10.79 32.42 10.16
CA ILE A 168 -11.24 32.31 8.76
C ILE A 168 -12.50 31.44 8.66
N ARG A 169 -12.53 30.28 9.33
CA ARG A 169 -13.72 29.39 9.36
C ARG A 169 -14.93 30.09 9.95
N ALA A 170 -14.76 30.82 11.05
CA ALA A 170 -15.82 31.58 11.69
C ALA A 170 -16.36 32.69 10.77
N LEU A 171 -15.47 33.42 10.08
CA LEU A 171 -15.84 34.42 9.09
C LEU A 171 -16.58 33.81 7.90
N ALA A 172 -16.12 32.68 7.36
CA ALA A 172 -16.77 31.98 6.26
C ALA A 172 -18.19 31.52 6.62
N LYS A 173 -18.37 30.94 7.81
CA LYS A 173 -19.69 30.53 8.32
C LYS A 173 -20.64 31.73 8.46
N ARG A 174 -20.16 32.83 9.04
CA ARG A 174 -20.95 34.05 9.20
C ARG A 174 -21.30 34.69 7.85
N LEU A 175 -20.38 34.67 6.89
CA LEU A 175 -20.63 35.16 5.54
C LEU A 175 -21.73 34.35 4.86
N ALA A 176 -21.66 33.02 4.93
CA ALA A 176 -22.68 32.14 4.37
C ALA A 176 -24.07 32.45 4.94
N GLN A 177 -24.17 32.65 6.25
CA GLN A 177 -25.41 33.06 6.92
C GLN A 177 -25.91 34.42 6.46
N ALA A 178 -25.03 35.43 6.38
CA ALA A 178 -25.39 36.78 5.94
C ALA A 178 -25.86 36.82 4.48
N VAL A 179 -25.20 36.05 3.60
CA VAL A 179 -25.60 35.92 2.20
C VAL A 179 -26.96 35.23 2.08
N GLU A 180 -27.19 34.14 2.83
CA GLU A 180 -28.46 33.41 2.86
C GLU A 180 -29.62 34.28 3.38
N SER A 181 -29.39 35.06 4.44
CA SER A 181 -30.36 36.02 4.98
C SER A 181 -30.51 37.30 4.15
N LYS A 182 -29.76 37.42 3.05
CA LYS A 182 -29.70 38.61 2.18
C LYS A 182 -29.33 39.90 2.93
N ASP A 183 -28.54 39.79 3.98
CA ASP A 183 -28.01 40.94 4.70
C ASP A 183 -26.82 41.53 3.93
N LYS A 184 -27.11 42.54 3.09
CA LYS A 184 -26.12 43.18 2.23
C LYS A 184 -24.95 43.77 3.02
N ASP A 185 -25.24 44.63 3.99
CA ASP A 185 -24.23 45.41 4.69
C ASP A 185 -23.28 44.50 5.46
N GLN A 186 -23.82 43.48 6.14
CA GLN A 186 -23.01 42.50 6.83
C GLN A 186 -22.18 41.64 5.85
N SER A 187 -22.76 41.27 4.70
CA SER A 187 -22.07 40.46 3.68
C SER A 187 -20.81 41.15 3.15
N TYR A 188 -20.87 42.45 2.83
CA TYR A 188 -19.68 43.21 2.38
C TYR A 188 -18.58 43.28 3.45
N VAL A 189 -18.96 43.53 4.71
CA VAL A 189 -18.00 43.62 5.81
C VAL A 189 -17.30 42.27 6.04
N LEU A 190 -18.07 41.18 6.05
CA LEU A 190 -17.55 39.84 6.27
C LEU A 190 -16.69 39.37 5.08
N LEU A 191 -17.14 39.59 3.85
CA LEU A 191 -16.39 39.19 2.66
C LEU A 191 -15.03 39.90 2.57
N ARG A 192 -14.97 41.20 2.89
CA ARG A 192 -13.70 41.95 2.92
C ARG A 192 -12.71 41.36 3.92
N LYS A 193 -13.16 41.11 5.16
CA LYS A 193 -12.30 40.51 6.19
C LYS A 193 -11.84 39.11 5.80
N LEU A 194 -12.76 38.30 5.29
CA LEU A 194 -12.49 36.93 4.88
C LEU A 194 -11.50 36.85 3.71
N GLN A 195 -11.69 37.68 2.68
CA GLN A 195 -10.78 37.77 1.53
C GLN A 195 -9.37 38.15 1.97
N GLN A 196 -9.23 39.16 2.84
CA GLN A 196 -7.94 39.61 3.32
C GLN A 196 -7.22 38.50 4.13
N ASN A 197 -7.88 37.95 5.15
CA ASN A 197 -7.28 36.92 6.01
C ASN A 197 -6.90 35.66 5.23
N THR A 198 -7.75 35.25 4.28
CA THR A 198 -7.48 34.07 3.44
C THR A 198 -6.31 34.32 2.50
N PHE A 199 -6.24 35.49 1.86
CA PHE A 199 -5.14 35.82 0.96
C PHE A 199 -3.81 35.86 1.71
N GLU A 200 -3.74 36.55 2.86
CA GLU A 200 -2.56 36.60 3.71
C GLU A 200 -2.11 35.20 4.17
N MET A 201 -3.04 34.31 4.50
CA MET A 201 -2.71 32.92 4.86
C MET A 201 -2.03 32.17 3.72
N THR A 202 -2.49 32.30 2.47
CA THR A 202 -1.80 31.64 1.33
C THR A 202 -0.37 32.15 1.14
N ILE A 203 -0.10 33.41 1.45
CA ILE A 203 1.27 33.96 1.42
C ILE A 203 2.11 33.37 2.55
N LYS A 204 1.57 33.30 3.77
CA LYS A 204 2.26 32.70 4.92
C LYS A 204 2.58 31.22 4.68
N GLU A 205 1.68 30.49 4.04
CA GLU A 205 1.93 29.09 3.72
C GLU A 205 3.09 28.90 2.74
N GLU A 206 3.08 29.63 1.63
CA GLU A 206 4.08 29.47 0.57
C GLU A 206 5.44 30.06 0.93
N ARG A 207 5.48 31.13 1.73
CA ARG A 207 6.73 31.80 2.10
C ARG A 207 7.30 31.34 3.43
N VAL A 208 6.49 30.73 4.30
CA VAL A 208 6.91 30.33 5.66
C VAL A 208 6.76 28.83 5.88
N LEU A 209 5.51 28.33 5.81
CA LEU A 209 5.19 26.97 6.23
C LEU A 209 5.85 25.93 5.33
N LEU A 210 5.60 25.99 4.02
CA LEU A 210 6.05 24.98 3.07
C LEU A 210 7.58 24.95 2.92
N PRO A 211 8.30 26.09 2.81
CA PRO A 211 9.76 26.10 2.78
C PRO A 211 10.41 25.58 4.07
N LYS A 212 9.78 25.80 5.22
CA LYS A 212 10.29 25.25 6.49
C LYS A 212 10.01 23.76 6.59
N SER A 213 8.83 23.33 6.13
CA SER A 213 8.45 21.93 6.09
C SER A 213 9.40 21.13 5.20
N SER A 214 9.76 21.63 4.03
CA SER A 214 10.70 20.94 3.13
C SER A 214 12.10 20.77 3.71
N LYS A 215 12.53 21.67 4.61
CA LYS A 215 13.82 21.57 5.30
C LYS A 215 13.79 20.68 6.53
N LEU A 216 12.66 20.61 7.23
CA LEU A 216 12.53 19.87 8.49
C LEU A 216 12.10 18.42 8.29
N LEU A 217 11.33 18.13 7.26
CA LEU A 217 10.69 16.84 7.05
C LEU A 217 11.49 15.96 6.10
N THR A 218 11.62 14.68 6.46
CA THR A 218 12.24 13.64 5.65
C THR A 218 11.25 13.10 4.61
N LYS A 219 11.76 12.29 3.68
CA LYS A 219 10.93 11.59 2.69
C LYS A 219 9.84 10.74 3.35
N ASP A 220 10.16 10.05 4.45
CA ASP A 220 9.23 9.17 5.17
C ASP A 220 8.13 9.95 5.91
N ASP A 221 8.46 11.13 6.44
CA ASP A 221 7.44 12.04 7.00
C ASP A 221 6.44 12.43 5.91
N TRP A 222 6.93 12.81 4.72
CA TRP A 222 6.07 13.21 3.62
C TRP A 222 5.19 12.06 3.14
N LEU A 223 5.69 10.83 3.16
CA LEU A 223 4.90 9.64 2.81
C LEU A 223 3.78 9.42 3.83
N SER A 224 4.11 9.53 5.11
CA SER A 224 3.15 9.42 6.21
C SER A 224 2.06 10.51 6.11
N ILE A 225 2.46 11.75 5.83
CA ILE A 225 1.55 12.88 5.60
C ILE A 225 0.63 12.55 4.42
N ARG A 226 1.18 12.11 3.28
CA ARG A 226 0.37 11.80 2.09
C ARG A 226 -0.66 10.71 2.37
N GLN A 227 -0.30 9.63 3.07
CA GLN A 227 -1.24 8.56 3.40
C GLN A 227 -2.45 9.06 4.21
N GLY A 228 -2.23 9.98 5.16
CA GLY A 228 -3.30 10.54 5.98
C GLY A 228 -4.16 11.61 5.29
N GLU A 229 -3.74 12.16 4.14
CA GLU A 229 -4.53 13.17 3.42
C GLU A 229 -5.83 12.60 2.81
N ASP A 230 -5.85 11.31 2.46
CA ASP A 230 -6.99 10.64 1.81
C ASP A 230 -8.23 10.58 2.72
N GLU A 231 -8.05 10.54 4.04
CA GLU A 231 -9.14 10.51 5.03
C GLU A 231 -9.90 11.84 5.14
N ILE A 232 -9.26 12.96 4.75
CA ILE A 232 -9.81 14.32 4.89
C ILE A 232 -10.35 14.84 3.55
N GLY A 233 -9.68 14.54 2.44
CA GLY A 233 -10.04 14.99 1.09
C GLY A 233 -9.43 16.35 0.69
N TRP A 234 -9.77 16.84 -0.50
CA TRP A 234 -9.12 18.02 -1.13
C TRP A 234 -10.13 19.03 -1.67
N ILE A 235 -9.68 20.29 -1.78
CA ILE A 235 -10.44 21.33 -2.52
C ILE A 235 -10.20 21.25 -4.03
N ILE A 236 -9.20 20.49 -4.44
CA ILE A 236 -8.88 20.13 -5.83
C ILE A 236 -9.29 18.68 -6.12
N PRO A 237 -9.35 18.24 -7.39
CA PRO A 237 -9.49 16.82 -7.69
C PRO A 237 -8.41 15.98 -6.98
N PRO A 238 -8.71 14.74 -6.55
CA PRO A 238 -7.77 13.91 -5.80
C PRO A 238 -6.39 13.87 -6.49
N PRO A 239 -5.32 14.29 -5.80
CA PRO A 239 -3.99 14.27 -6.38
C PRO A 239 -3.56 12.83 -6.62
N LYS A 240 -2.83 12.59 -7.72
CA LYS A 240 -2.22 11.29 -8.00
C LYS A 240 -1.43 10.81 -6.77
N VAL A 241 -1.53 9.52 -6.46
CA VAL A 241 -0.81 8.92 -5.34
C VAL A 241 0.67 9.21 -5.51
N TRP A 242 1.27 9.89 -4.53
CA TRP A 242 2.71 10.05 -4.47
C TRP A 242 3.29 8.77 -3.88
N ASN A 243 3.35 7.76 -4.73
CA ASN A 243 4.08 6.55 -4.45
C ASN A 243 5.56 6.86 -4.67
N SER A 244 6.29 7.17 -3.60
CA SER A 244 7.59 6.54 -3.48
C SER A 244 7.32 5.09 -3.11
N LYS A 245 6.89 4.28 -4.08
CA LYS A 245 7.19 2.85 -3.99
C LYS A 245 8.68 2.77 -3.68
N ILE A 246 9.06 1.95 -2.70
CA ILE A 246 10.47 1.75 -2.42
C ILE A 246 11.06 1.21 -3.71
N GLY A 247 11.78 2.06 -4.44
CA GLY A 247 12.34 1.67 -5.71
C GLY A 247 13.45 0.67 -5.43
N MET A 248 13.61 -0.31 -6.32
CA MET A 248 14.64 -1.33 -6.18
C MET A 248 16.05 -0.71 -6.05
N ASP A 249 16.24 0.54 -6.49
CA ASP A 249 17.45 1.36 -6.33
C ASP A 249 17.86 1.59 -4.87
N ASN A 250 16.93 1.47 -3.91
CA ASN A 250 17.27 1.56 -2.48
C ASN A 250 17.95 0.28 -1.94
N TYR A 251 17.74 -0.85 -2.61
CA TYR A 251 18.28 -2.16 -2.22
C TYR A 251 19.46 -2.60 -3.09
N LEU A 252 19.59 -2.03 -4.28
CA LEU A 252 20.53 -2.48 -5.32
C LEU A 252 21.58 -1.42 -5.62
N LYS A 253 22.84 -1.84 -5.78
CA LYS A 253 23.90 -0.97 -6.27
C LYS A 253 23.83 -0.89 -7.80
N SER A 254 23.26 0.18 -8.33
CA SER A 254 23.19 0.42 -9.78
C SER A 254 23.90 1.70 -10.19
N ASP A 255 24.55 1.69 -11.36
CA ASP A 255 25.11 2.87 -11.99
C ASP A 255 24.00 3.62 -12.77
N ALA A 256 23.66 4.83 -12.32
CA ALA A 256 22.58 5.62 -12.88
C ALA A 256 22.80 5.95 -14.38
N GLU A 257 24.05 6.18 -14.80
CA GLU A 257 24.36 6.48 -16.20
C GLU A 257 24.12 5.25 -17.08
N ARG A 258 24.47 4.06 -16.59
CA ARG A 258 24.21 2.80 -17.31
C ARG A 258 22.72 2.51 -17.44
N ILE A 259 21.94 2.72 -16.37
CA ILE A 259 20.49 2.54 -16.40
C ILE A 259 19.84 3.48 -17.41
N GLU A 260 20.29 4.74 -17.51
CA GLU A 260 19.77 5.70 -18.49
C GLU A 260 20.05 5.25 -19.94
N VAL A 261 21.24 4.70 -20.21
CA VAL A 261 21.57 4.13 -21.52
C VAL A 261 20.67 2.93 -21.85
N ILE A 262 20.44 2.02 -20.89
CA ILE A 262 19.57 0.85 -21.09
C ILE A 262 18.13 1.32 -21.37
N LEU A 263 17.62 2.26 -20.58
CA LEU A 263 16.29 2.85 -20.78
C LEU A 263 16.14 3.48 -22.17
N ASN A 264 17.18 4.17 -22.66
CA ASN A 264 17.17 4.74 -23.99
C ASN A 264 17.16 3.66 -25.10
N ILE A 265 17.92 2.57 -24.94
CA ILE A 265 17.89 1.44 -25.90
C ILE A 265 16.50 0.82 -25.94
N ILE A 266 15.90 0.55 -24.78
CA ILE A 266 14.55 0.03 -24.65
C ILE A 266 13.54 1.01 -25.29
N HIS A 267 13.66 2.31 -25.04
CA HIS A 267 12.77 3.31 -25.63
C HIS A 267 12.85 3.36 -27.17
N GLN A 268 14.06 3.24 -27.72
CA GLN A 268 14.29 3.20 -29.17
C GLN A 268 13.71 1.93 -29.81
N PHE A 269 13.78 0.80 -29.10
CA PHE A 269 13.13 -0.44 -29.52
C PHE A 269 11.62 -0.25 -29.75
N PHE A 270 10.91 0.35 -28.79
CA PHE A 270 9.47 0.65 -28.93
C PHE A 270 9.15 1.75 -29.95
N LYS A 271 10.15 2.51 -30.40
CA LYS A 271 10.04 3.45 -31.53
C LYS A 271 10.27 2.81 -32.90
N GLY A 272 10.58 1.51 -32.95
CA GLY A 272 10.77 0.74 -34.19
C GLY A 272 12.18 0.78 -34.76
N VAL A 273 13.20 1.11 -33.96
CA VAL A 273 14.60 1.02 -34.40
C VAL A 273 15.00 -0.45 -34.58
N PRO A 274 15.71 -0.83 -35.67
CA PRO A 274 16.08 -2.22 -35.90
C PRO A 274 16.97 -2.82 -34.79
N ILE A 275 16.70 -4.05 -34.38
CA ILE A 275 17.44 -4.79 -33.32
C ILE A 275 18.96 -4.78 -33.54
N LYS A 276 19.42 -4.88 -34.80
CA LYS A 276 20.86 -4.86 -35.11
C LYS A 276 21.55 -3.54 -34.75
N GLU A 277 20.85 -2.42 -34.93
CA GLU A 277 21.37 -1.09 -34.59
C GLU A 277 21.42 -0.92 -33.07
N LEU A 278 20.38 -1.41 -32.37
CA LEU A 278 20.33 -1.40 -30.90
C LEU A 278 21.40 -2.30 -30.27
N GLN A 279 21.70 -3.45 -30.88
CA GLN A 279 22.79 -4.33 -30.44
C GLN A 279 24.16 -3.67 -30.62
N GLN A 280 24.37 -2.91 -31.70
CA GLN A 280 25.59 -2.12 -31.88
C GLN A 280 25.71 -1.01 -30.83
N GLU A 281 24.63 -0.27 -30.55
CA GLU A 281 24.61 0.74 -29.50
C GLU A 281 24.87 0.14 -28.11
N PHE A 282 24.29 -1.03 -27.83
CA PHE A 282 24.54 -1.79 -26.60
C PHE A 282 26.01 -2.21 -26.46
N ASP A 283 26.61 -2.75 -27.52
CA ASP A 283 28.02 -3.15 -27.55
C ASP A 283 28.97 -1.95 -27.37
N GLU A 284 28.67 -0.80 -28.00
CA GLU A 284 29.49 0.41 -27.94
C GLU A 284 29.40 1.15 -26.60
N LYS A 285 28.19 1.30 -26.04
CA LYS A 285 27.96 2.14 -24.85
C LYS A 285 28.05 1.37 -23.54
N LEU A 286 27.69 0.10 -23.52
CA LEU A 286 27.65 -0.74 -22.32
C LEU A 286 28.69 -1.86 -22.34
N ASN A 287 29.63 -1.81 -23.28
CA ASN A 287 30.63 -2.85 -23.53
C ASN A 287 30.01 -4.24 -23.76
N GLY A 288 28.77 -4.27 -24.25
CA GLY A 288 28.02 -5.51 -24.48
C GLY A 288 27.66 -6.27 -23.21
N SER A 289 27.63 -5.60 -22.04
CA SER A 289 27.33 -6.20 -20.74
C SER A 289 26.18 -5.48 -20.02
N ILE A 290 25.26 -6.27 -19.47
CA ILE A 290 24.13 -5.88 -18.64
C ILE A 290 23.92 -6.92 -17.53
N THR A 291 23.66 -6.45 -16.32
CA THR A 291 23.31 -7.33 -15.19
C THR A 291 21.80 -7.61 -15.15
N PRO A 292 21.37 -8.75 -14.57
CA PRO A 292 19.95 -9.05 -14.32
C PRO A 292 19.21 -7.92 -13.59
N VAL A 293 19.89 -7.33 -12.61
CA VAL A 293 19.39 -6.22 -11.81
C VAL A 293 19.25 -4.94 -12.63
N GLU A 294 20.22 -4.62 -13.49
CA GLU A 294 20.12 -3.46 -14.37
C GLU A 294 18.95 -3.59 -15.35
N PHE A 295 18.71 -4.80 -15.87
CA PHE A 295 17.56 -5.08 -16.73
C PHE A 295 16.23 -4.91 -15.99
N ALA A 296 16.08 -5.53 -14.82
CA ALA A 296 14.86 -5.42 -14.01
C ALA A 296 14.58 -3.97 -13.57
N LEU A 297 15.63 -3.21 -13.24
CA LEU A 297 15.52 -1.77 -12.91
C LEU A 297 15.05 -0.95 -14.10
N ALA A 298 15.60 -1.23 -15.29
CA ALA A 298 15.20 -0.53 -16.51
C ALA A 298 13.74 -0.86 -16.88
N GLU A 299 13.31 -2.12 -16.73
CA GLU A 299 11.92 -2.54 -16.89
C GLU A 299 10.99 -1.81 -15.91
N GLN A 300 11.37 -1.71 -14.63
CA GLN A 300 10.59 -1.01 -13.61
C GLN A 300 10.43 0.50 -13.90
N LYS A 301 11.48 1.14 -14.45
CA LYS A 301 11.48 2.58 -14.79
C LYS A 301 10.87 2.91 -16.15
N MET A 302 10.41 1.90 -16.88
CA MET A 302 9.95 2.07 -18.25
C MET A 302 8.59 2.79 -18.36
N GLU A 303 7.76 2.71 -17.31
CA GLU A 303 6.45 3.39 -17.27
C GLU A 303 6.59 4.91 -17.41
N ASP A 304 7.69 5.49 -16.91
CA ASP A 304 8.02 6.92 -17.04
C ASP A 304 8.21 7.35 -18.50
N LEU A 305 8.48 6.40 -19.41
CA LEU A 305 8.69 6.63 -20.83
C LEU A 305 7.40 6.45 -21.67
N GLY A 306 6.28 6.14 -21.03
CA GLY A 306 4.95 6.07 -21.66
C GLY A 306 4.71 4.85 -22.55
N VAL A 307 5.43 3.74 -22.33
CA VAL A 307 5.16 2.46 -23.02
C VAL A 307 4.03 1.71 -22.30
N GLU A 308 3.02 1.27 -23.05
CA GLU A 308 1.90 0.49 -22.49
C GLU A 308 2.33 -0.94 -22.11
N ASN A 309 1.78 -1.44 -21.00
CA ASN A 309 2.12 -2.76 -20.46
C ASN A 309 1.93 -3.90 -21.48
N ALA A 310 0.80 -3.89 -22.21
CA ALA A 310 0.48 -4.91 -23.20
C ALA A 310 1.48 -4.94 -24.37
N ALA A 311 1.97 -3.77 -24.79
CA ALA A 311 2.99 -3.68 -25.84
C ALA A 311 4.32 -4.27 -25.35
N PHE A 312 4.67 -4.04 -24.09
CA PHE A 312 5.86 -4.60 -23.50
C PHE A 312 5.80 -6.12 -23.40
N GLU A 313 4.68 -6.65 -22.87
CA GLU A 313 4.42 -8.09 -22.74
C GLU A 313 4.53 -8.81 -24.11
N ALA A 314 3.98 -8.22 -25.17
CA ALA A 314 4.01 -8.80 -26.51
C ALA A 314 5.40 -8.83 -27.17
N HIS A 315 6.32 -7.95 -26.77
CA HIS A 315 7.63 -7.78 -27.42
C HIS A 315 8.83 -8.09 -26.51
N ILE A 316 8.59 -8.63 -25.30
CA ILE A 316 9.64 -8.88 -24.32
C ILE A 316 10.70 -9.88 -24.82
N ASP A 317 10.30 -10.91 -25.57
CA ASP A 317 11.24 -11.88 -26.13
C ASP A 317 12.16 -11.28 -27.19
N GLU A 318 11.62 -10.40 -28.05
CA GLU A 318 12.39 -9.63 -29.01
C GLU A 318 13.35 -8.66 -28.32
N LEU A 319 12.89 -8.00 -27.24
CA LEU A 319 13.72 -7.10 -26.45
C LEU A 319 14.88 -7.83 -25.77
N ILE A 320 14.61 -8.97 -25.14
CA ILE A 320 15.64 -9.81 -24.50
C ILE A 320 16.68 -10.28 -25.51
N SER A 321 16.31 -10.47 -26.78
CA SER A 321 17.28 -10.86 -27.83
C SER A 321 18.41 -9.86 -28.04
N ILE A 322 18.21 -8.58 -27.68
CA ILE A 322 19.27 -7.54 -27.70
C ILE A 322 20.33 -7.84 -26.64
N PHE A 323 19.90 -8.29 -25.46
CA PHE A 323 20.72 -8.46 -24.26
C PHE A 323 21.18 -9.90 -24.02
N LYS A 324 20.64 -10.86 -24.79
CA LYS A 324 20.77 -12.31 -24.57
C LYS A 324 22.20 -12.79 -24.33
N ARG A 325 23.17 -12.32 -25.14
CA ARG A 325 24.59 -12.72 -25.03
C ARG A 325 25.16 -12.43 -23.63
N SER A 326 24.81 -11.28 -23.04
CA SER A 326 25.28 -10.90 -21.71
C SER A 326 24.54 -11.68 -20.61
N LEU A 327 23.22 -11.83 -20.74
CA LEU A 327 22.41 -12.53 -19.74
C LEU A 327 22.76 -14.03 -19.66
N GLU A 328 23.19 -14.64 -20.76
CA GLU A 328 23.60 -16.05 -20.78
C GLU A 328 24.80 -16.36 -19.87
N GLU A 329 25.70 -15.41 -19.66
CA GLU A 329 26.89 -15.56 -18.80
C GLU A 329 26.56 -15.64 -17.32
N VAL A 330 25.35 -15.22 -16.92
CA VAL A 330 24.89 -15.22 -15.53
C VAL A 330 24.72 -16.64 -15.03
N LYS A 331 25.33 -16.91 -13.87
CA LYS A 331 25.26 -18.18 -13.16
C LYS A 331 24.99 -17.93 -11.69
N ILE A 332 24.24 -18.84 -11.08
CA ILE A 332 23.96 -18.84 -9.65
C ILE A 332 24.87 -19.91 -9.04
N ASP A 333 25.68 -19.50 -8.06
CA ASP A 333 26.58 -20.40 -7.35
C ASP A 333 25.81 -21.33 -6.38
N GLN A 334 26.48 -22.38 -5.89
CA GLN A 334 25.88 -23.45 -5.08
C GLN A 334 25.04 -22.91 -3.92
N LEU A 335 23.72 -23.13 -4.02
CA LEU A 335 22.75 -22.90 -2.95
C LEU A 335 22.71 -24.12 -2.01
N GLU A 336 22.31 -23.87 -0.77
CA GLU A 336 22.08 -24.95 0.19
C GLU A 336 20.87 -25.80 -0.20
N GLU A 337 20.95 -27.10 0.07
CA GLU A 337 19.85 -28.03 -0.24
C GLU A 337 18.57 -27.65 0.52
N GLY A 338 17.47 -27.50 -0.22
CA GLY A 338 16.17 -27.13 0.34
C GLY A 338 15.90 -25.62 0.39
N HIS A 339 16.89 -24.78 0.04
CA HIS A 339 16.64 -23.35 -0.17
C HIS A 339 15.54 -23.17 -1.23
N PRO A 340 14.56 -22.24 -1.08
CA PRO A 340 13.46 -22.11 -2.05
C PRO A 340 13.92 -21.95 -3.50
N LEU A 341 14.99 -21.19 -3.71
CA LEU A 341 15.59 -21.03 -5.04
C LEU A 341 16.25 -22.31 -5.59
N ASP A 342 16.86 -23.15 -4.74
CA ASP A 342 17.37 -24.47 -5.14
C ASP A 342 16.22 -25.37 -5.61
N THR A 343 15.07 -25.31 -4.92
CA THR A 343 13.84 -25.98 -5.33
C THR A 343 13.39 -25.51 -6.72
N PHE A 344 13.25 -24.20 -6.95
CA PHE A 344 12.83 -23.67 -8.25
C PHE A 344 13.80 -24.06 -9.39
N ILE A 345 15.11 -24.05 -9.14
CA ILE A 345 16.12 -24.48 -10.12
C ILE A 345 15.96 -25.98 -10.45
N LYS A 346 15.75 -26.83 -9.44
CA LYS A 346 15.52 -28.27 -9.65
C LYS A 346 14.25 -28.54 -10.44
N GLU A 347 13.18 -27.78 -10.21
CA GLU A 347 11.96 -27.86 -10.99
C GLU A 347 12.19 -27.45 -12.45
N ASN A 348 12.93 -26.36 -12.69
CA ASN A 348 13.28 -25.93 -14.05
C ASN A 348 14.08 -26.99 -14.81
N GLU A 349 15.04 -27.65 -14.15
CA GLU A 349 15.77 -28.77 -14.73
C GLU A 349 14.87 -29.98 -15.02
N ALA A 350 13.91 -30.30 -14.14
CA ALA A 350 12.92 -31.35 -14.39
C ALA A 350 12.01 -31.00 -15.58
N ILE A 351 11.57 -29.74 -15.70
CA ILE A 351 10.76 -29.25 -16.82
C ILE A 351 11.57 -29.32 -18.12
N LYS A 352 12.83 -28.85 -18.14
CA LYS A 352 13.73 -28.96 -19.31
C LYS A 352 13.87 -30.40 -19.79
N GLN A 353 14.05 -31.35 -18.87
CA GLN A 353 14.13 -32.77 -19.22
C GLN A 353 12.81 -33.31 -19.81
N LEU A 354 11.66 -32.85 -19.31
CA LEU A 354 10.35 -33.20 -19.86
C LEU A 354 10.18 -32.65 -21.28
N ILE A 355 10.50 -31.37 -21.49
CA ILE A 355 10.43 -30.71 -22.80
C ILE A 355 11.38 -31.37 -23.82
N ALA A 356 12.61 -31.71 -23.42
CA ALA A 356 13.56 -32.39 -24.30
C ALA A 356 13.03 -33.77 -24.76
N LYS A 357 12.45 -34.56 -23.85
CA LYS A 357 11.80 -35.83 -24.18
C LYS A 357 10.61 -35.63 -25.12
N LEU A 358 9.82 -34.58 -24.89
CA LEU A 358 8.68 -34.23 -25.72
C LEU A 358 9.08 -33.81 -27.14
N ARG A 359 10.15 -33.02 -27.29
CA ARG A 359 10.72 -32.66 -28.60
C ARG A 359 11.15 -33.91 -29.37
N GLU A 360 11.88 -34.82 -28.72
CA GLU A 360 12.30 -36.08 -29.35
C GLU A 360 11.10 -36.96 -29.77
N ALA A 361 10.07 -37.05 -28.93
CA ALA A 361 8.84 -37.77 -29.25
C ALA A 361 8.06 -37.12 -30.41
N ASN A 362 8.03 -35.79 -30.47
CA ASN A 362 7.37 -35.04 -31.54
C ASN A 362 8.10 -35.21 -32.90
N GLU A 363 9.43 -35.26 -32.91
CA GLU A 363 10.21 -35.47 -34.14
C GLU A 363 10.02 -36.88 -34.72
N LYS A 364 9.83 -37.88 -33.85
CA LYS A 364 9.71 -39.30 -34.24
C LYS A 364 8.27 -39.74 -34.45
N ILE A 365 7.31 -38.81 -34.40
CA ILE A 365 5.90 -39.17 -34.37
C ILE A 365 5.40 -39.73 -35.70
N ASP A 366 4.72 -40.87 -35.64
CA ASP A 366 3.93 -41.37 -36.75
C ASP A 366 2.51 -40.80 -36.64
N ARG A 367 2.19 -39.82 -37.50
CA ARG A 367 0.87 -39.18 -37.56
C ARG A 367 -0.27 -40.15 -37.89
N GLN A 368 0.03 -41.38 -38.35
CA GLN A 368 -0.98 -42.41 -38.63
C GLN A 368 -1.25 -43.33 -37.44
N ASN A 369 -0.35 -43.40 -36.45
CA ASN A 369 -0.47 -44.28 -35.28
C ASN A 369 0.03 -43.57 -34.01
N ILE A 370 -0.84 -42.72 -33.47
CA ILE A 370 -0.52 -41.85 -32.33
C ILE A 370 -0.88 -42.56 -31.02
N ASP A 371 0.09 -42.63 -30.12
CA ASP A 371 -0.10 -43.11 -28.74
C ASP A 371 -0.77 -42.03 -27.88
N HIS A 372 -2.10 -42.01 -27.89
CA HIS A 372 -2.90 -41.00 -27.19
C HIS A 372 -2.64 -40.99 -25.67
N ASP A 373 -2.54 -42.18 -25.05
CA ASP A 373 -2.37 -42.32 -23.60
C ASP A 373 -1.00 -41.77 -23.16
N PHE A 374 0.05 -41.98 -23.98
CA PHE A 374 1.36 -41.37 -23.76
C PHE A 374 1.28 -39.83 -23.75
N TRP A 375 0.65 -39.23 -24.76
CA TRP A 375 0.52 -37.77 -24.83
C TRP A 375 -0.32 -37.23 -23.67
N GLN A 376 -1.37 -37.95 -23.25
CA GLN A 376 -2.19 -37.57 -22.11
C GLN A 376 -1.39 -37.52 -20.81
N ASP A 377 -0.63 -38.57 -20.49
CA ASP A 377 0.24 -38.63 -19.31
C ASP A 377 1.29 -37.50 -19.32
N VAL A 378 1.86 -37.20 -20.49
CA VAL A 378 2.87 -36.14 -20.57
C VAL A 378 2.26 -34.75 -20.43
N TYR A 379 1.07 -34.48 -20.98
CA TYR A 379 0.39 -33.20 -20.74
C TYR A 379 -0.09 -33.05 -19.30
N ASP A 380 -0.45 -34.13 -18.62
CA ASP A 380 -0.73 -34.12 -17.17
C ASP A 380 0.53 -33.76 -16.35
N LYS A 381 1.69 -34.30 -16.74
CA LYS A 381 2.98 -33.91 -16.15
C LYS A 381 3.33 -32.47 -16.46
N LEU A 382 3.14 -32.02 -17.71
CA LEU A 382 3.43 -30.65 -18.12
C LEU A 382 2.56 -29.63 -17.39
N TRP A 383 1.31 -29.98 -17.09
CA TRP A 383 0.41 -29.13 -16.30
C TRP A 383 0.90 -28.86 -14.87
N GLN A 384 1.81 -29.69 -14.32
CA GLN A 384 2.43 -29.42 -13.01
C GLN A 384 3.23 -28.11 -12.99
N ILE A 385 3.60 -27.55 -14.15
CA ILE A 385 4.15 -26.20 -14.25
C ILE A 385 3.23 -25.16 -13.58
N ASN A 386 1.91 -25.38 -13.58
CA ASN A 386 0.99 -24.49 -12.87
C ASN A 386 1.28 -24.42 -11.37
N THR A 387 1.71 -25.52 -10.74
CA THR A 387 2.12 -25.55 -9.33
C THR A 387 3.39 -24.72 -9.10
N HIS A 388 4.36 -24.82 -10.01
CA HIS A 388 5.58 -23.99 -10.00
C HIS A 388 5.24 -22.49 -10.09
N TYR A 389 4.38 -22.10 -11.05
CA TYR A 389 3.95 -20.71 -11.20
C TYR A 389 3.14 -20.21 -9.99
N LEU A 390 2.19 -20.98 -9.49
CA LEU A 390 1.40 -20.59 -8.31
C LEU A 390 2.28 -20.36 -7.08
N ARG A 391 3.31 -21.19 -6.88
CA ARG A 391 4.23 -21.01 -5.75
C ARG A 391 5.03 -19.72 -5.92
N LYS A 392 5.52 -19.44 -7.11
CA LYS A 392 6.25 -18.21 -7.43
C LYS A 392 5.36 -16.96 -7.28
N GLU A 393 4.14 -17.00 -7.80
CA GLU A 393 3.16 -15.90 -7.77
C GLU A 393 2.70 -15.58 -6.35
N ASN A 394 2.49 -16.59 -5.51
CA ASN A 394 1.90 -16.37 -4.17
C ASN A 394 2.94 -16.35 -3.04
N GLN A 395 4.13 -16.95 -3.23
CA GLN A 395 5.16 -17.03 -2.19
C GLN A 395 6.38 -16.16 -2.48
N LEU A 396 6.78 -15.97 -3.75
CA LEU A 396 7.99 -15.18 -4.08
C LEU A 396 7.66 -13.73 -4.46
N PHE A 397 6.70 -13.52 -5.37
CA PHE A 397 6.39 -12.18 -5.88
C PHE A 397 5.99 -11.17 -4.80
N PRO A 398 5.19 -11.50 -3.77
CA PRO A 398 4.83 -10.52 -2.74
C PRO A 398 6.04 -9.91 -2.01
N TYR A 399 7.09 -10.71 -1.78
CA TYR A 399 8.33 -10.24 -1.14
C TYR A 399 9.16 -9.37 -2.08
N LEU A 400 9.16 -9.67 -3.39
CA LEU A 400 9.85 -8.86 -4.40
C LEU A 400 9.11 -7.53 -4.65
N GLU A 401 7.78 -7.56 -4.72
CA GLU A 401 6.91 -6.40 -4.90
C GLU A 401 7.02 -5.41 -3.74
N ALA A 402 7.15 -5.91 -2.51
CA ALA A 402 7.46 -5.08 -1.34
C ALA A 402 8.77 -4.28 -1.50
N LYS A 403 9.68 -4.73 -2.38
CA LYS A 403 10.95 -4.06 -2.72
C LYS A 403 10.94 -3.33 -4.06
N GLY A 404 9.78 -3.17 -4.67
CA GLY A 404 9.58 -2.41 -5.91
C GLY A 404 9.78 -3.20 -7.20
N PHE A 405 9.70 -4.53 -7.15
CA PHE A 405 9.76 -5.43 -8.32
C PHE A 405 8.37 -5.65 -8.97
N ASP A 406 7.48 -4.66 -8.93
CA ASP A 406 6.08 -4.85 -9.34
C ASP A 406 5.89 -5.09 -10.84
N LYS A 407 6.64 -4.36 -11.67
CA LYS A 407 6.46 -4.41 -13.12
C LYS A 407 7.00 -5.74 -13.67
N PRO A 408 8.22 -6.18 -13.31
CA PRO A 408 8.69 -7.50 -13.70
C PRO A 408 7.81 -8.65 -13.18
N SER A 409 7.28 -8.59 -11.96
CA SER A 409 6.36 -9.64 -11.47
C SER A 409 5.05 -9.69 -12.28
N THR A 410 4.48 -8.53 -12.62
CA THR A 410 3.26 -8.43 -13.44
C THR A 410 3.48 -8.98 -14.85
N VAL A 411 4.60 -8.65 -15.50
CA VAL A 411 4.94 -9.15 -16.84
C VAL A 411 5.14 -10.66 -16.82
N MET A 412 5.86 -11.18 -15.81
CA MET A 412 6.04 -12.62 -15.64
C MET A 412 4.71 -13.34 -15.45
N TRP A 413 3.78 -12.78 -14.69
CA TRP A 413 2.44 -13.35 -14.51
C TRP A 413 1.68 -13.46 -15.83
N ALA A 414 1.66 -12.39 -16.63
CA ALA A 414 1.00 -12.41 -17.95
C ALA A 414 1.57 -13.51 -18.86
N LEU A 415 2.90 -13.70 -18.85
CA LEU A 415 3.55 -14.78 -19.60
C LEU A 415 3.22 -16.17 -19.05
N HIS A 416 3.04 -16.34 -17.72
CA HIS A 416 2.56 -17.60 -17.16
C HIS A 416 1.16 -17.94 -17.66
N ASP A 417 0.27 -16.95 -17.74
CA ASP A 417 -1.09 -17.14 -18.22
C ASP A 417 -1.10 -17.54 -19.70
N GLU A 418 -0.22 -16.96 -20.52
CA GLU A 418 -0.02 -17.38 -21.90
C GLU A 418 0.42 -18.86 -21.99
N VAL A 419 1.41 -19.27 -21.20
CA VAL A 419 1.86 -20.67 -21.14
C VAL A 419 0.75 -21.60 -20.68
N ARG A 420 -0.01 -21.23 -19.63
CA ARG A 420 -1.17 -21.99 -19.13
C ARG A 420 -2.21 -22.18 -20.23
N ASP A 421 -2.52 -21.12 -20.97
CA ASP A 421 -3.52 -21.16 -22.03
C ASP A 421 -3.05 -21.98 -23.23
N LEU A 422 -1.76 -21.91 -23.58
CA LEU A 422 -1.17 -22.81 -24.58
C LEU A 422 -1.29 -24.28 -24.15
N ILE A 423 -0.97 -24.62 -22.90
CA ILE A 423 -1.11 -25.99 -22.39
C ILE A 423 -2.57 -26.46 -22.45
N LYS A 424 -3.52 -25.63 -22.00
CA LYS A 424 -4.97 -25.95 -22.06
C LYS A 424 -5.45 -26.15 -23.50
N GLN A 425 -5.02 -25.30 -24.44
CA GLN A 425 -5.37 -25.44 -25.85
C GLN A 425 -4.84 -26.74 -26.45
N HIS A 426 -3.58 -27.09 -26.19
CA HIS A 426 -3.01 -28.35 -26.66
C HIS A 426 -3.71 -29.56 -26.02
N ARG A 427 -4.05 -29.49 -24.73
CA ARG A 427 -4.84 -30.53 -24.06
C ARG A 427 -6.22 -30.69 -24.69
N HIS A 428 -6.87 -29.58 -25.05
CA HIS A 428 -8.14 -29.60 -25.76
C HIS A 428 -8.02 -30.27 -27.15
N TRP A 429 -7.00 -29.93 -27.94
CA TRP A 429 -6.76 -30.61 -29.22
C TRP A 429 -6.45 -32.09 -29.06
N LEU A 430 -5.74 -32.47 -27.99
CA LEU A 430 -5.50 -33.86 -27.66
C LEU A 430 -6.82 -34.59 -27.37
N ASP A 431 -7.66 -34.04 -26.49
CA ASP A 431 -8.96 -34.61 -26.11
C ASP A 431 -9.91 -34.77 -27.30
N GLU A 432 -9.93 -33.79 -28.21
CA GLU A 432 -10.69 -33.84 -29.47
C GLU A 432 -10.06 -34.75 -30.54
N LYS A 433 -8.86 -35.29 -30.27
CA LYS A 433 -8.05 -36.06 -31.23
C LYS A 433 -7.72 -35.27 -32.50
N ASN A 434 -7.65 -33.94 -32.38
CA ASN A 434 -7.19 -33.04 -33.43
C ASN A 434 -5.65 -33.00 -33.44
N TYR A 435 -5.05 -34.11 -33.84
CA TYR A 435 -3.61 -34.29 -33.83
C TYR A 435 -2.86 -33.40 -34.82
N GLN A 436 -3.52 -32.95 -35.88
CA GLN A 436 -2.89 -32.06 -36.86
C GLN A 436 -2.54 -30.72 -36.22
N GLU A 437 -3.52 -30.04 -35.60
CA GLU A 437 -3.26 -28.76 -34.90
C GLU A 437 -2.33 -28.93 -33.71
N LEU A 438 -2.46 -30.04 -32.96
CA LEU A 438 -1.58 -30.37 -31.84
C LEU A 438 -0.11 -30.36 -32.25
N PHE A 439 0.25 -31.16 -33.26
CA PHE A 439 1.66 -31.33 -33.64
C PHE A 439 2.21 -30.21 -34.51
N ASP A 440 1.35 -29.50 -35.25
CA ASP A 440 1.78 -28.35 -36.04
C ASP A 440 2.12 -27.13 -35.14
N ARG A 441 1.53 -27.04 -33.93
CA ARG A 441 1.79 -25.96 -32.96
C ARG A 441 2.64 -26.38 -31.76
N GLN A 442 3.03 -27.64 -31.68
CA GLN A 442 3.82 -28.21 -30.58
C GLN A 442 5.11 -27.43 -30.27
N THR A 443 5.78 -26.89 -31.28
CA THR A 443 7.00 -26.12 -31.07
C THR A 443 6.76 -24.82 -30.29
N VAL A 444 5.58 -24.19 -30.47
CA VAL A 444 5.23 -22.93 -29.80
C VAL A 444 5.20 -23.09 -28.29
N ILE A 445 4.59 -24.17 -27.78
CA ILE A 445 4.55 -24.45 -26.35
C ILE A 445 5.94 -24.77 -25.78
N PHE A 446 6.79 -25.47 -26.54
CA PHE A 446 8.16 -25.76 -26.10
C PHE A 446 9.00 -24.48 -26.00
N ASP A 447 8.93 -23.63 -27.02
CA ASP A 447 9.67 -22.37 -27.06
C ASP A 447 9.18 -21.41 -25.95
N ALA A 448 7.87 -21.36 -25.67
CA ALA A 448 7.30 -20.55 -24.60
C ALA A 448 7.77 -21.01 -23.20
N VAL A 449 7.76 -22.33 -22.93
CA VAL A 449 8.22 -22.89 -21.64
C VAL A 449 9.73 -22.67 -21.46
N GLU A 450 10.54 -22.95 -22.49
CA GLU A 450 11.98 -22.70 -22.46
C GLU A 450 12.31 -21.21 -22.30
N GLY A 451 11.53 -20.34 -22.96
CA GLY A 451 11.62 -18.89 -22.84
C GLY A 451 11.31 -18.39 -21.43
N MET A 452 10.35 -19.01 -20.73
CA MET A 452 10.08 -18.69 -19.33
C MET A 452 11.20 -19.13 -18.39
N ILE A 453 11.70 -20.36 -18.56
CA ILE A 453 12.82 -20.86 -17.76
C ILE A 453 14.07 -19.98 -17.96
N PHE A 454 14.30 -19.48 -19.18
CA PHE A 454 15.38 -18.54 -19.44
C PHE A 454 15.23 -17.23 -18.64
N LYS A 455 14.04 -16.61 -18.67
CA LYS A 455 13.77 -15.38 -17.90
C LYS A 455 13.93 -15.60 -16.40
N GLU A 456 13.49 -16.75 -15.92
CA GLU A 456 13.65 -17.14 -14.53
C GLU A 456 15.13 -17.27 -14.13
N GLU A 457 15.89 -18.10 -14.85
CA GLU A 457 17.29 -18.40 -14.51
C GLU A 457 18.23 -17.24 -14.72
N LYS A 458 17.97 -16.38 -15.71
CA LYS A 458 18.88 -15.33 -16.11
C LYS A 458 18.50 -13.95 -15.59
N ILE A 459 17.25 -13.75 -15.16
CA ILE A 459 16.76 -12.45 -14.69
C ILE A 459 16.18 -12.57 -13.29
N LEU A 460 15.12 -13.37 -13.11
CA LEU A 460 14.38 -13.41 -11.84
C LEU A 460 15.21 -13.94 -10.67
N TRP A 461 15.87 -15.09 -10.82
CA TRP A 461 16.61 -15.74 -9.74
C TRP A 461 17.79 -14.91 -9.25
N PRO A 462 18.68 -14.38 -10.13
CA PRO A 462 19.76 -13.51 -9.69
C PRO A 462 19.23 -12.25 -8.99
N THR A 463 18.20 -11.61 -9.55
CA THR A 463 17.62 -10.40 -8.95
C THR A 463 16.95 -10.69 -7.60
N SER A 464 16.32 -11.85 -7.45
CA SER A 464 15.72 -12.27 -6.18
C SER A 464 16.77 -12.48 -5.09
N LEU A 465 17.93 -13.05 -5.42
CA LEU A 465 19.04 -13.22 -4.48
C LEU A 465 19.64 -11.89 -4.02
N GLU A 466 19.69 -10.89 -4.89
CA GLU A 466 20.18 -9.57 -4.52
C GLU A 466 19.15 -8.77 -3.70
N LEU A 467 17.85 -8.96 -3.98
CA LEU A 467 16.78 -8.24 -3.31
C LEU A 467 16.44 -8.83 -1.94
N LEU A 468 16.38 -10.15 -1.79
CA LEU A 468 15.82 -10.81 -0.61
C LEU A 468 16.90 -11.18 0.42
N SER A 469 16.56 -10.97 1.69
CA SER A 469 17.35 -11.38 2.85
C SER A 469 17.16 -12.87 3.16
N VAL A 470 18.07 -13.42 3.97
CA VAL A 470 18.02 -14.82 4.41
C VAL A 470 16.75 -15.12 5.21
N GLU A 471 16.28 -14.17 6.02
CA GLU A 471 15.05 -14.27 6.81
C GLU A 471 13.81 -14.33 5.91
N GLU A 472 13.74 -13.50 4.86
CA GLU A 472 12.63 -13.54 3.91
C GLU A 472 12.61 -14.86 3.14
N TRP A 473 13.77 -15.37 2.70
CA TRP A 473 13.85 -16.71 2.10
C TRP A 473 13.39 -17.81 3.05
N PHE A 474 13.65 -17.66 4.35
CA PHE A 474 13.18 -18.62 5.35
C PHE A 474 11.66 -18.58 5.48
N ASP A 475 11.06 -17.39 5.50
CA ASP A 475 9.60 -17.23 5.55
C ASP A 475 8.93 -17.81 4.29
N ILE A 476 9.50 -17.55 3.12
CA ILE A 476 9.04 -18.14 1.84
C ILE A 476 9.04 -19.67 1.94
N ARG A 477 10.12 -20.28 2.45
CA ARG A 477 10.22 -21.74 2.60
C ARG A 477 9.09 -22.32 3.46
N GLN A 478 8.62 -21.62 4.49
CA GLN A 478 7.54 -22.12 5.36
C GLN A 478 6.20 -22.25 4.63
N GLY A 479 5.94 -21.40 3.62
CA GLY A 479 4.69 -21.42 2.84
C GLY A 479 4.70 -22.33 1.61
N GLU A 480 5.87 -22.82 1.17
CA GLU A 480 5.99 -23.61 -0.07
C GLU A 480 5.21 -24.93 -0.06
N ASP A 481 5.15 -25.60 1.11
CA ASP A 481 4.51 -26.92 1.26
C ASP A 481 2.97 -26.85 1.08
N GLU A 482 2.34 -25.68 1.25
CA GLU A 482 0.89 -25.50 1.05
C GLU A 482 0.48 -25.56 -0.43
N VAL A 483 1.38 -25.17 -1.33
CA VAL A 483 1.14 -25.16 -2.79
C VAL A 483 1.63 -26.47 -3.43
N GLY A 484 2.78 -26.96 -2.98
CA GLY A 484 3.42 -28.18 -3.50
C GLY A 484 4.50 -27.93 -4.55
N TYR A 485 4.96 -29.02 -5.18
CA TYR A 485 6.15 -29.03 -6.04
C TYR A 485 5.90 -29.65 -7.41
N CYS A 486 6.54 -29.09 -8.44
CA CYS A 486 6.42 -29.46 -9.84
C CYS A 486 7.47 -30.51 -10.22
N LEU A 487 7.04 -31.72 -10.62
CA LEU A 487 7.90 -32.79 -11.17
C LEU A 487 9.03 -33.30 -10.25
N ILE A 488 9.15 -32.78 -9.04
CA ILE A 488 10.15 -33.19 -8.04
C ILE A 488 9.48 -33.68 -6.75
N ALA A 489 10.22 -34.42 -5.95
CA ALA A 489 9.78 -34.78 -4.60
C ALA A 489 9.88 -33.56 -3.66
N THR A 490 9.12 -33.59 -2.56
CA THR A 490 9.18 -32.57 -1.51
C THR A 490 10.63 -32.34 -1.06
N PRO A 491 11.18 -31.12 -1.24
CA PRO A 491 12.53 -30.78 -0.83
C PRO A 491 12.63 -30.78 0.70
N PRO A 492 13.82 -31.02 1.27
CA PRO A 492 14.01 -30.93 2.71
C PRO A 492 13.68 -29.52 3.22
N MET A 493 13.27 -29.43 4.49
CA MET A 493 13.09 -28.13 5.15
C MET A 493 14.45 -27.44 5.26
N TRP A 494 14.57 -26.26 4.64
CA TRP A 494 15.73 -25.41 4.83
C TRP A 494 15.55 -24.52 6.06
N ASN A 495 16.57 -24.50 6.91
CA ASN A 495 16.59 -23.69 8.12
C ASN A 495 17.98 -23.06 8.28
N PRO A 496 18.13 -21.76 7.99
CA PRO A 496 19.42 -21.07 8.08
C PRO A 496 19.94 -20.95 9.51
N HIS A 497 19.10 -21.19 10.51
CA HIS A 497 19.47 -21.17 11.94
C HIS A 497 19.83 -22.55 12.50
N TRP A 498 19.71 -23.62 11.71
CA TRP A 498 20.04 -24.96 12.16
C TRP A 498 21.55 -25.22 12.12
N ARG A 499 22.15 -25.53 13.28
CA ARG A 499 23.55 -25.99 13.37
C ARG A 499 23.59 -27.46 13.75
N HIS A 500 24.39 -28.24 13.01
CA HIS A 500 24.56 -29.67 13.27
C HIS A 500 25.23 -29.92 14.65
N PRO A 501 24.76 -30.86 15.49
CA PRO A 501 25.30 -31.12 16.83
C PRO A 501 26.81 -31.44 16.89
N SER A 502 27.41 -31.90 15.79
CA SER A 502 28.86 -32.17 15.70
C SER A 502 29.73 -30.92 15.57
N GLN A 503 29.14 -29.75 15.32
CA GLN A 503 29.84 -28.46 15.31
C GLN A 503 29.82 -27.77 16.69
N MET A 504 29.14 -28.37 17.69
CA MET A 504 29.12 -27.90 19.09
C MET A 504 30.25 -28.51 19.92
N GLY A 505 31.50 -28.37 19.47
CA GLY A 505 32.63 -29.11 20.03
C GLY A 505 33.93 -28.34 20.16
N GLN A 506 33.92 -27.17 20.79
CA GLN A 506 35.04 -26.57 21.54
C GLN A 506 34.64 -25.19 22.07
N ASP A 507 33.77 -25.15 23.08
CA ASP A 507 33.82 -24.11 24.12
C ASP A 507 33.23 -24.70 25.38
N GLN A 508 34.03 -24.73 26.44
CA GLN A 508 33.71 -25.40 27.70
C GLN A 508 32.71 -24.57 28.51
N GLY A 509 31.50 -25.10 28.67
CA GLY A 509 30.50 -24.58 29.61
C GLY A 509 29.14 -25.26 29.45
N GLY A 510 29.01 -26.53 29.84
CA GLY A 510 27.70 -27.19 29.95
C GLY A 510 26.97 -26.85 31.26
N PRO A 511 25.72 -27.30 31.44
CA PRO A 511 24.53 -27.07 30.63
C PRO A 511 23.61 -26.09 31.36
N GLN A 512 23.18 -25.00 30.69
CA GLN A 512 21.95 -24.32 31.10
C GLN A 512 20.86 -24.75 30.14
N THR A 513 19.95 -25.57 30.64
CA THR A 513 18.59 -25.69 30.13
C THR A 513 17.93 -24.32 30.25
N SER A 514 18.09 -23.46 29.24
CA SER A 514 17.15 -22.38 29.03
C SER A 514 15.92 -22.99 28.38
N ASN A 515 14.81 -22.95 29.10
CA ASN A 515 13.48 -23.04 28.51
C ASN A 515 13.45 -22.10 27.30
N MET A 516 13.45 -22.63 26.07
CA MET A 516 12.88 -21.90 24.95
C MET A 516 11.36 -22.00 25.08
N GLN A 517 10.85 -21.25 26.06
CA GLN A 517 9.59 -20.55 25.83
C GLN A 517 9.83 -19.66 24.61
N PRO A 518 8.89 -19.54 23.67
CA PRO A 518 8.96 -18.52 22.64
C PRO A 518 9.05 -17.17 23.34
N HIS A 519 10.25 -16.59 23.36
CA HIS A 519 10.43 -15.24 23.83
C HIS A 519 9.85 -14.32 22.74
N PRO A 520 8.88 -13.46 23.08
CA PRO A 520 8.28 -12.54 22.14
C PRO A 520 9.38 -11.59 21.63
N LYS A 521 9.49 -11.43 20.31
CA LYS A 521 10.20 -10.29 19.73
C LYS A 521 9.55 -9.03 20.31
N PRO A 522 10.26 -8.15 21.04
CA PRO A 522 9.72 -6.84 21.34
C PRO A 522 9.51 -6.11 20.02
N PHE A 523 8.33 -5.52 19.89
CA PHE A 523 7.94 -4.61 18.83
C PHE A 523 9.02 -3.52 18.67
N ASN A 524 9.61 -3.41 17.48
CA ASN A 524 10.41 -2.25 17.13
C ASN A 524 9.43 -1.09 16.83
N PRO A 525 9.42 0.02 17.58
CA PRO A 525 8.35 1.02 17.49
C PRO A 525 8.42 1.97 16.29
N GLU A 526 9.30 1.74 15.32
CA GLU A 526 9.58 2.70 14.24
C GLU A 526 8.94 2.36 12.90
N GLU A 527 8.35 1.18 12.73
CA GLU A 527 7.68 0.83 11.47
C GLU A 527 6.34 0.13 11.75
N SER A 528 5.28 0.68 11.15
CA SER A 528 3.86 0.33 11.25
C SER A 528 3.03 1.07 12.32
N THR A 529 2.04 1.82 11.87
CA THR A 529 0.71 1.73 12.50
C THR A 529 -0.25 1.22 11.45
N PRO A 530 -1.10 0.24 11.79
CA PRO A 530 -2.44 0.67 12.16
C PRO A 530 -2.96 -0.01 13.44
N THR A 531 -3.82 0.73 14.13
CA THR A 531 -4.54 0.41 15.37
C THR A 531 -3.70 0.42 16.66
N LYS A 532 -3.96 1.41 17.52
CA LYS A 532 -3.57 1.44 18.95
C LYS A 532 -4.30 0.37 19.79
N VAL A 533 -4.61 -0.78 19.22
CA VAL A 533 -5.16 -1.96 19.90
C VAL A 533 -4.31 -3.13 19.45
N GLY A 534 -3.55 -3.72 20.37
CA GLY A 534 -2.67 -4.86 20.07
C GLY A 534 -3.44 -5.95 19.33
N GLY A 535 -2.92 -6.33 18.16
CA GLY A 535 -3.43 -7.48 17.41
C GLY A 535 -3.25 -8.77 18.20
N ILE A 536 -4.18 -9.71 18.02
CA ILE A 536 -4.04 -11.09 18.43
C ILE A 536 -3.32 -11.81 17.29
N ASN A 537 -2.15 -12.38 17.59
CA ASN A 537 -1.46 -13.27 16.66
C ASN A 537 -2.25 -14.58 16.57
N LEU A 538 -2.74 -14.89 15.38
CA LEU A 538 -3.36 -16.17 15.07
C LEU A 538 -2.30 -17.15 14.54
N GLU A 539 -2.69 -18.38 14.21
CA GLU A 539 -1.77 -19.35 13.60
C GLU A 539 -1.17 -18.82 12.29
N VAL A 540 -1.99 -18.13 11.49
CA VAL A 540 -1.57 -17.39 10.31
C VAL A 540 -2.12 -15.97 10.38
N GLY A 541 -1.24 -14.98 10.36
CA GLY A 541 -1.59 -13.56 10.37
C GLY A 541 -1.89 -12.97 11.75
N THR A 542 -2.12 -11.66 11.79
CA THR A 542 -2.43 -10.90 13.00
C THR A 542 -3.70 -10.10 12.78
N MET A 543 -4.63 -10.16 13.73
CA MET A 543 -5.90 -9.46 13.65
C MET A 543 -6.24 -8.76 14.95
N THR A 544 -6.79 -7.55 14.87
CA THR A 544 -7.32 -6.90 16.07
C THR A 544 -8.56 -7.64 16.60
N PRO A 545 -8.84 -7.60 17.91
CA PRO A 545 -10.07 -8.17 18.46
C PRO A 545 -11.35 -7.67 17.77
N GLU A 546 -11.36 -6.41 17.30
CA GLU A 546 -12.49 -5.83 16.56
C GLU A 546 -12.64 -6.47 15.18
N GLN A 547 -11.56 -6.66 14.43
CA GLN A 547 -11.62 -7.34 13.13
C GLN A 547 -12.10 -8.79 13.27
N ILE A 548 -11.65 -9.51 14.31
CA ILE A 548 -12.13 -10.86 14.61
C ILE A 548 -13.65 -10.83 14.86
N ASN A 549 -14.12 -9.89 15.68
CA ASN A 549 -15.55 -9.72 15.94
C ASN A 549 -16.34 -9.40 14.65
N LEU A 550 -15.83 -8.54 13.78
CA LEU A 550 -16.47 -8.19 12.51
C LEU A 550 -16.53 -9.36 11.54
N ILE A 551 -15.46 -10.15 11.40
CA ILE A 551 -15.47 -11.36 10.57
C ILE A 551 -16.58 -12.30 11.03
N PHE A 552 -16.60 -12.67 12.32
CA PHE A 552 -17.63 -13.57 12.82
C PHE A 552 -19.04 -12.98 12.70
N LYS A 553 -19.19 -11.65 12.81
CA LYS A 553 -20.48 -10.97 12.60
C LYS A 553 -21.00 -11.12 11.16
N TYR A 554 -20.12 -11.06 10.16
CA TYR A 554 -20.50 -11.10 8.74
C TYR A 554 -20.39 -12.49 8.10
N LEU A 555 -19.91 -13.50 8.82
CA LEU A 555 -19.96 -14.89 8.34
C LEU A 555 -21.41 -15.26 7.96
N PRO A 556 -21.63 -15.94 6.81
CA PRO A 556 -22.95 -16.39 6.38
C PRO A 556 -23.45 -17.62 7.17
N PHE A 557 -22.85 -17.88 8.33
CA PHE A 557 -23.11 -19.04 9.18
C PHE A 557 -23.29 -18.60 10.63
N ASP A 558 -24.16 -19.30 11.33
CA ASP A 558 -24.33 -19.16 12.77
C ASP A 558 -23.28 -20.02 13.48
N VAL A 559 -22.39 -19.39 14.22
CA VAL A 559 -21.34 -20.03 14.99
C VAL A 559 -21.69 -19.99 16.48
N THR A 560 -21.51 -21.11 17.17
CA THR A 560 -21.52 -21.20 18.64
C THR A 560 -20.29 -22.01 19.07
N TYR A 561 -19.54 -21.49 20.04
CA TYR A 561 -18.41 -22.21 20.64
C TYR A 561 -18.69 -22.56 22.09
N VAL A 562 -18.40 -23.82 22.42
CA VAL A 562 -18.50 -24.41 23.75
C VAL A 562 -17.12 -24.90 24.15
N ASP A 563 -16.65 -24.55 25.34
CA ASP A 563 -15.31 -24.91 25.81
C ASP A 563 -15.17 -26.36 26.31
N GLU A 564 -13.98 -26.69 26.80
CA GLU A 564 -13.65 -27.98 27.40
C GLU A 564 -14.52 -28.33 28.65
N PHE A 565 -15.15 -27.33 29.27
CA PHE A 565 -16.01 -27.47 30.46
C PHE A 565 -17.50 -27.59 30.13
N ASP A 566 -17.84 -27.71 28.84
CA ASP A 566 -19.21 -27.78 28.31
C ASP A 566 -20.02 -26.50 28.56
N GLU A 567 -19.34 -25.35 28.68
CA GLU A 567 -19.94 -24.02 28.86
C GLU A 567 -19.92 -23.23 27.55
N VAL A 568 -21.01 -22.51 27.26
CA VAL A 568 -21.10 -21.69 26.05
C VAL A 568 -20.25 -20.44 26.24
N CYS A 569 -19.17 -20.30 25.47
CA CYS A 569 -18.25 -19.18 25.59
C CYS A 569 -18.52 -18.08 24.56
N TYR A 570 -19.03 -18.45 23.39
CA TYR A 570 -19.21 -17.52 22.28
C TYR A 570 -20.35 -17.90 21.36
N TYR A 571 -20.99 -16.89 20.77
CA TYR A 571 -21.81 -17.01 19.58
C TYR A 571 -21.72 -15.71 18.76
N ASN A 572 -21.77 -15.79 17.44
CA ASN A 572 -21.76 -14.58 16.59
C ASN A 572 -23.14 -13.89 16.52
N LYS A 573 -23.16 -12.56 16.49
CA LYS A 573 -24.42 -11.80 16.41
C LYS A 573 -24.76 -11.53 14.94
N GLY A 574 -25.63 -12.34 14.36
CA GLY A 574 -26.24 -12.10 13.04
C GLY A 574 -27.70 -11.67 13.18
N ASP A 575 -28.16 -10.75 12.34
CA ASP A 575 -29.56 -10.28 12.32
C ASP A 575 -30.53 -11.38 11.83
N ASP A 576 -30.03 -12.33 11.02
CA ASP A 576 -30.81 -13.40 10.38
C ASP A 576 -30.49 -14.82 10.93
N ARG A 577 -30.01 -14.90 12.17
CA ARG A 577 -29.63 -16.17 12.83
C ARG A 577 -30.78 -17.18 12.80
N VAL A 578 -30.54 -18.42 12.35
CA VAL A 578 -31.55 -19.49 12.24
C VAL A 578 -32.13 -19.85 13.60
N PHE A 579 -31.25 -19.93 14.61
CA PHE A 579 -31.64 -20.16 16.00
C PHE A 579 -31.26 -18.95 16.85
N PRO A 580 -32.23 -18.18 17.38
CA PRO A 580 -31.93 -17.00 18.18
C PRO A 580 -31.22 -17.37 19.47
N ARG A 581 -30.31 -16.49 19.92
CA ARG A 581 -29.55 -16.62 21.18
C ARG A 581 -29.74 -15.36 22.01
N SER A 582 -29.91 -15.54 23.32
CA SER A 582 -29.94 -14.45 24.30
C SER A 582 -28.56 -14.29 24.95
N PRO A 583 -28.12 -13.07 25.32
CA PRO A 583 -26.85 -12.85 26.01
C PRO A 583 -26.67 -13.70 27.28
N GLY A 584 -27.76 -14.02 28.00
CA GLY A 584 -27.75 -14.87 29.19
C GLY A 584 -27.39 -16.35 28.97
N ILE A 585 -27.05 -16.76 27.74
CA ILE A 585 -26.55 -18.11 27.45
C ILE A 585 -25.04 -18.24 27.68
N ILE A 586 -24.28 -17.14 27.66
CA ILE A 586 -22.83 -17.17 27.88
C ILE A 586 -22.54 -17.65 29.31
N GLY A 587 -21.63 -18.62 29.46
CA GLY A 587 -21.32 -19.31 30.71
C GLY A 587 -22.36 -20.36 31.15
N ARG A 588 -23.41 -20.59 30.36
CA ARG A 588 -24.40 -21.64 30.66
C ARG A 588 -23.91 -22.98 30.10
N ARG A 589 -24.06 -24.06 30.89
CA ARG A 589 -23.76 -25.42 30.41
C ARG A 589 -24.70 -25.87 29.30
N VAL A 590 -24.14 -26.48 28.25
CA VAL A 590 -24.86 -26.92 27.04
C VAL A 590 -26.09 -27.78 27.33
N LYS A 591 -26.02 -28.65 28.35
CA LYS A 591 -27.13 -29.51 28.75
C LYS A 591 -28.40 -28.75 29.17
N TYR A 592 -28.26 -27.48 29.57
CA TYR A 592 -29.40 -26.63 29.94
C TYR A 592 -29.86 -25.73 28.78
N CYS A 593 -29.16 -25.73 27.66
CA CYS A 593 -29.47 -24.92 26.48
C CYS A 593 -30.38 -25.64 25.47
N HIS A 594 -30.65 -26.93 25.68
CA HIS A 594 -31.44 -27.76 24.78
C HIS A 594 -32.71 -28.31 25.47
N PRO A 595 -33.81 -28.52 24.73
CA PRO A 595 -34.97 -29.21 25.25
C PRO A 595 -34.64 -30.62 25.78
N PRO A 596 -35.35 -31.14 26.80
CA PRO A 596 -35.11 -32.48 27.35
C PRO A 596 -35.15 -33.62 26.31
N LYS A 597 -35.88 -33.42 25.20
CA LYS A 597 -36.01 -34.40 24.12
C LYS A 597 -34.77 -34.50 23.24
N SER A 598 -33.88 -33.51 23.20
CA SER A 598 -32.70 -33.48 22.32
C SER A 598 -31.37 -33.38 23.06
N VAL A 599 -31.38 -33.04 24.35
CA VAL A 599 -30.17 -32.91 25.17
C VAL A 599 -29.27 -34.15 25.16
N HIS A 600 -29.88 -35.35 25.18
CA HIS A 600 -29.13 -36.61 25.20
C HIS A 600 -28.33 -36.85 23.91
N VAL A 601 -28.76 -36.28 22.78
CA VAL A 601 -28.04 -36.36 21.50
C VAL A 601 -26.78 -35.49 21.57
N VAL A 602 -26.92 -34.26 22.08
CA VAL A 602 -25.81 -33.31 22.22
C VAL A 602 -24.77 -33.82 23.23
N GLU A 603 -25.21 -34.35 24.37
CA GLU A 603 -24.32 -34.97 25.36
C GLU A 603 -23.56 -36.17 24.77
N LYS A 604 -24.21 -36.98 23.92
CA LYS A 604 -23.56 -38.10 23.22
C LYS A 604 -22.49 -37.61 22.24
N ILE A 605 -22.74 -36.53 21.50
CA ILE A 605 -21.77 -35.94 20.57
C ILE A 605 -20.54 -35.44 21.34
N ILE A 606 -20.76 -34.63 22.39
CA ILE A 606 -19.68 -34.10 23.25
C ILE A 606 -18.87 -35.24 23.87
N ALA A 607 -19.53 -36.29 24.38
CA ALA A 607 -18.84 -37.43 24.97
C ALA A 607 -17.97 -38.17 23.94
N ALA A 608 -18.44 -38.36 22.71
CA ALA A 608 -17.67 -38.97 21.64
C ALA A 608 -16.46 -38.11 21.24
N PHE A 609 -16.63 -36.78 21.20
CA PHE A 609 -15.55 -35.84 20.89
C PHE A 609 -14.48 -35.83 21.99
N LYS A 610 -14.87 -35.77 23.27
CA LYS A 610 -13.94 -35.83 24.41
C LYS A 610 -13.11 -37.12 24.42
N LYS A 611 -13.70 -38.24 24.01
CA LYS A 611 -13.00 -39.53 23.91
C LYS A 611 -12.15 -39.70 22.65
N GLY A 612 -12.25 -38.79 21.68
CA GLY A 612 -11.58 -38.93 20.38
C GLY A 612 -12.20 -39.98 19.45
N GLU A 613 -13.42 -40.46 19.75
CA GLU A 613 -14.11 -41.45 18.91
C GLU A 613 -14.63 -40.84 17.60
N ARG A 614 -14.90 -39.52 17.62
CA ARG A 614 -15.36 -38.72 16.48
C ARG A 614 -14.76 -37.32 16.57
N SER A 615 -14.65 -36.66 15.41
CA SER A 615 -14.24 -35.25 15.32
C SER A 615 -15.31 -34.37 14.66
N GLU A 616 -16.36 -34.97 14.10
CA GLU A 616 -17.47 -34.26 13.48
C GLU A 616 -18.81 -34.98 13.71
N ALA A 617 -19.91 -34.23 13.67
CA ALA A 617 -21.28 -34.73 13.64
C ALA A 617 -22.17 -33.75 12.89
N ASN A 618 -22.84 -34.23 11.84
CA ASN A 618 -23.61 -33.38 10.91
C ASN A 618 -25.04 -33.89 10.79
N PHE A 619 -26.01 -32.97 10.75
CA PHE A 619 -27.41 -33.30 10.44
C PHE A 619 -28.12 -32.13 9.76
N TRP A 620 -29.24 -32.42 9.10
CA TRP A 620 -30.04 -31.43 8.39
C TRP A 620 -31.52 -31.56 8.75
N ILE A 621 -32.22 -30.44 8.80
CA ILE A 621 -33.65 -30.37 9.08
C ILE A 621 -34.33 -29.37 8.15
N ASN A 622 -35.63 -29.56 7.91
CA ASN A 622 -36.47 -28.51 7.34
C ASN A 622 -37.12 -27.75 8.50
N PHE A 623 -36.89 -26.44 8.58
CA PHE A 623 -37.37 -25.60 9.67
C PHE A 623 -37.78 -24.24 9.15
N ASN A 624 -39.04 -23.83 9.38
CA ASN A 624 -39.63 -22.56 8.90
C ASN A 624 -39.31 -22.27 7.41
N ASP A 625 -39.64 -23.23 6.54
CA ASP A 625 -39.41 -23.18 5.08
C ASP A 625 -37.94 -23.09 4.63
N LYS A 626 -36.99 -23.23 5.55
CA LYS A 626 -35.55 -23.27 5.28
C LYS A 626 -35.01 -24.70 5.37
N PHE A 627 -34.05 -25.03 4.50
CA PHE A 627 -33.21 -26.21 4.66
C PHE A 627 -31.99 -25.86 5.51
N VAL A 628 -32.02 -26.31 6.77
CA VAL A 628 -31.00 -25.96 7.76
C VAL A 628 -30.00 -27.10 7.88
N TYR A 629 -28.72 -26.80 7.67
CA TYR A 629 -27.60 -27.72 7.87
C TYR A 629 -26.85 -27.36 9.15
N ILE A 630 -26.65 -28.34 10.03
CA ILE A 630 -26.08 -28.17 11.37
C ILE A 630 -24.89 -29.11 11.50
N GLN A 631 -23.75 -28.56 11.88
CA GLN A 631 -22.47 -29.26 12.00
C GLN A 631 -21.85 -29.01 13.36
N TYR A 632 -21.28 -30.04 13.95
CA TYR A 632 -20.50 -29.96 15.17
C TYR A 632 -19.09 -30.46 14.88
N PHE A 633 -18.07 -29.72 15.31
CA PHE A 633 -16.67 -30.08 15.18
C PHE A 633 -16.01 -30.13 16.55
N ALA A 634 -15.17 -31.15 16.80
CA ALA A 634 -14.30 -31.19 17.96
C ALA A 634 -13.13 -30.22 17.75
N VAL A 635 -13.02 -29.19 18.61
CA VAL A 635 -11.87 -28.28 18.60
C VAL A 635 -10.74 -28.92 19.40
N ARG A 636 -9.55 -29.00 18.82
CA ARG A 636 -8.36 -29.58 19.45
C ARG A 636 -7.16 -28.65 19.30
N ASP A 637 -6.23 -28.70 20.25
CA ASP A 637 -4.94 -28.02 20.13
C ASP A 637 -3.93 -28.85 19.31
N ASN A 638 -2.74 -28.28 19.05
CA ASN A 638 -1.67 -28.93 18.27
C ASN A 638 -1.16 -30.24 18.89
N ALA A 639 -1.43 -30.47 20.19
CA ALA A 639 -1.11 -31.73 20.87
C ALA A 639 -2.27 -32.75 20.80
N GLY A 640 -3.37 -32.42 20.12
CA GLY A 640 -4.55 -33.26 19.97
C GLY A 640 -5.52 -33.22 21.16
N ASN A 641 -5.27 -32.37 22.16
CA ASN A 641 -6.14 -32.29 23.34
C ASN A 641 -7.47 -31.62 22.96
N TYR A 642 -8.56 -32.16 23.49
CA TYR A 642 -9.89 -31.57 23.30
C TYR A 642 -10.00 -30.20 24.00
N ARG A 643 -10.34 -29.17 23.23
CA ARG A 643 -10.54 -27.79 23.69
C ARG A 643 -11.99 -27.32 23.62
N GLY A 644 -12.89 -28.07 22.99
CA GLY A 644 -14.30 -27.70 22.94
C GLY A 644 -15.05 -28.26 21.75
N VAL A 645 -16.26 -27.74 21.54
CA VAL A 645 -17.09 -28.00 20.37
C VAL A 645 -17.41 -26.69 19.65
N LEU A 646 -17.23 -26.69 18.34
CA LEU A 646 -17.74 -25.67 17.45
C LEU A 646 -19.03 -26.16 16.80
N GLU A 647 -20.14 -25.44 17.01
CA GLU A 647 -21.41 -25.63 16.30
C GLU A 647 -21.51 -24.60 15.18
N ILE A 648 -21.75 -25.07 13.95
CA ILE A 648 -22.01 -24.24 12.78
C ILE A 648 -23.42 -24.58 12.26
N THR A 649 -24.26 -23.57 12.07
CA THR A 649 -25.59 -23.70 11.45
C THR A 649 -25.69 -22.81 10.21
N GLN A 650 -26.15 -23.39 9.10
CA GLN A 650 -26.33 -22.70 7.82
C GLN A 650 -27.78 -22.85 7.34
N ASP A 651 -28.37 -21.74 6.89
CA ASP A 651 -29.51 -21.79 5.96
C ASP A 651 -28.98 -22.12 4.55
N ALA A 652 -28.98 -23.40 4.20
CA ALA A 652 -28.42 -23.88 2.94
C ALA A 652 -29.46 -23.88 1.81
N THR A 653 -30.59 -23.18 1.98
CA THR A 653 -31.67 -23.13 0.97
C THR A 653 -31.18 -22.55 -0.35
N ALA A 654 -30.44 -21.44 -0.31
CA ALA A 654 -29.91 -20.79 -1.52
C ALA A 654 -28.91 -21.69 -2.25
N VAL A 655 -27.93 -22.23 -1.51
CA VAL A 655 -26.89 -23.12 -2.06
C VAL A 655 -27.50 -24.38 -2.68
N ARG A 656 -28.51 -24.96 -2.02
CA ARG A 656 -29.21 -26.16 -2.52
C ARG A 656 -29.97 -25.91 -3.84
N ASN A 657 -30.33 -24.65 -4.13
CA ASN A 657 -31.05 -24.26 -5.33
C ASN A 657 -30.15 -23.82 -6.49
N LEU A 658 -28.84 -23.64 -6.26
CA LEU A 658 -27.90 -23.28 -7.33
C LEU A 658 -27.85 -24.37 -8.40
N GLN A 659 -27.79 -23.97 -9.67
CA GLN A 659 -27.69 -24.84 -10.84
C GLN A 659 -26.74 -24.18 -11.86
N GLY A 660 -26.04 -24.97 -12.68
CA GLY A 660 -25.10 -24.45 -13.67
C GLY A 660 -23.86 -23.79 -13.04
N GLU A 661 -23.35 -22.74 -13.68
CA GLU A 661 -22.14 -22.01 -13.26
C GLU A 661 -22.35 -20.50 -13.44
N GLN A 662 -21.86 -19.68 -12.50
CA GLN A 662 -21.76 -18.23 -12.63
C GLN A 662 -20.28 -17.84 -12.45
N ARG A 663 -19.60 -17.50 -13.55
CA ARG A 663 -18.15 -17.19 -13.59
C ARG A 663 -17.83 -15.69 -13.58
N LEU A 664 -18.83 -14.84 -13.74
CA LEU A 664 -18.70 -13.38 -13.78
C LEU A 664 -19.79 -12.74 -12.91
N LEU A 665 -19.55 -11.51 -12.46
CA LEU A 665 -20.51 -10.69 -11.72
C LEU A 665 -21.72 -10.34 -12.60
N ASP A 666 -22.89 -10.21 -11.99
CA ASP A 666 -24.17 -9.87 -12.65
C ASP A 666 -24.65 -8.44 -12.33
N TRP A 667 -23.71 -7.56 -11.98
CA TRP A 667 -24.01 -6.19 -11.57
C TRP A 667 -23.87 -5.26 -12.79
N GLU A 668 -24.99 -4.69 -13.26
CA GLU A 668 -25.01 -3.53 -14.17
C GLU A 668 -24.65 -2.23 -13.44
#